data_AF-A0A7Y4VM51-F1
#
_entry.id   AF-A0A7Y4VM51-F1
#
_cell.length_a   1.000
_cell.length_b   1.000
_cell.length_c   1.000
_cell.angle_alpha   90.00
_cell.angle_beta   90.00
_cell.angle_gamma   90.00
#
_symmetry.space_group_name_H-M   'P 1'
#
loop_
_entity.id
_entity.type
_entity.pdbx_description
1 polymer ?
#
loop_
_entity_poly.entity_id
_entity_poly.type
_entity_poly.pdbx_seq_one_letter_code
_entity_poly.pdbx_strand_id
1 'polypeptide(L)'
;MKPVFISIWFSLYCACAVAQDYPRQAIDPSQWADELFANQTDNLNYADLYENYLQLLAHPLDLNKATAEQLNSLQVLSPVQVNALMAYREEVGQLYSIYELQTIDAISKEVFLKLVPFVRVVDEQTSGGYRSLWKRLISEDNNYLVMRYSQTLEQQKGYLSNSSSSARYLGTPEDLYVRLRVSRPGDFSTGITLKKDAGEKLEWSPAERYYGFDYVTVHAQVQNKRAIKNLIIGDYQAQFGQGLMLGSVFGIGKNGETITSIRRSNIGFLPYTSQYDGGYMRGAALSYQLHKNILVHTLLSSRNRDGNLAQDTTQSTVSSFNYSGLHRTRNELNNRNALQEQNAAFILSYHNKNVDAGLMLHHTQFDKTLIRNATLYNSFAFQGNANTNVGAYANIALGYISLFGEVAHSLQHGWGGVAGVLAGVTPKLEISMLARHYQRDFYSFYTNALSENSIPQNESGIYWGWKYRFSKRSALAGYMDFFEFPWLKFRNYRPTQGSEWLLRYQYKASRSVTFFAQVREETKARNLTDENNLYQLAAGTRRNFTLQADYVATRQLQLKSRIQFSSFQLNGNATQGLLLAQDATYETMRFSITARYALFDTDDYDNRIYIYEPDTWLAFSFPAYNGKGARHVLVLRYNITKKINCWLRWAQTRYLNQETIGSGGETIMGNSQNDVRFQVRIQF
;
A
#
# COMPACT_ATOMS: atom_id res chain seq x y z
N MET A 1 62.67 31.48 27.34
CA MET A 1 61.23 31.31 27.66
C MET A 1 60.40 31.78 26.47
N LYS A 2 59.38 31.01 26.07
CA LYS A 2 58.64 31.02 24.77
C LYS A 2 59.31 30.09 23.74
N PRO A 3 58.91 28.80 23.72
CA PRO A 3 57.76 28.41 22.91
C PRO A 3 56.95 27.26 23.56
N VAL A 4 55.85 27.58 24.25
CA VAL A 4 54.89 26.55 24.73
C VAL A 4 53.44 26.94 24.41
N PHE A 5 53.20 28.15 23.90
CA PHE A 5 51.83 28.68 23.77
C PHE A 5 51.11 28.38 22.44
N ILE A 6 51.75 27.72 21.47
CA ILE A 6 51.13 27.46 20.15
C ILE A 6 50.49 26.07 20.07
N SER A 7 50.84 25.13 20.95
CA SER A 7 50.28 23.78 20.93
C SER A 7 48.94 23.62 21.67
N ILE A 8 48.50 24.61 22.45
CA ILE A 8 47.23 24.56 23.21
C ILE A 8 46.06 25.16 22.41
N TRP A 9 46.33 25.95 21.38
CA TRP A 9 45.27 26.52 20.53
C TRP A 9 44.76 25.57 19.45
N PHE A 10 45.48 24.48 19.14
CA PHE A 10 45.01 23.42 18.24
C PHE A 10 44.21 22.32 18.94
N SER A 11 44.27 22.24 20.28
CA SER A 11 43.51 21.27 21.08
C SER A 11 42.12 21.76 21.53
N LEU A 12 41.81 23.06 21.38
CA LEU A 12 40.50 23.64 21.72
C LEU A 12 39.56 23.81 20.51
N TYR A 13 40.02 23.44 19.31
CA TYR A 13 39.19 23.22 18.11
C TYR A 13 38.96 21.73 17.83
N CYS A 14 38.91 20.89 18.88
CA CYS A 14 37.99 19.75 18.84
C CYS A 14 36.56 20.31 18.88
N ALA A 15 36.16 20.93 17.77
CA ALA A 15 34.76 21.01 17.41
C ALA A 15 34.20 19.62 17.67
N CYS A 16 33.12 19.54 18.45
CA CYS A 16 32.28 18.36 18.45
C CYS A 16 32.03 18.03 16.98
N ALA A 17 32.77 17.04 16.46
CA ALA A 17 32.44 16.42 15.21
C ALA A 17 31.15 15.67 15.52
N VAL A 18 30.04 16.40 15.45
CA VAL A 18 28.73 15.79 15.36
C VAL A 18 28.85 14.95 14.11
N ALA A 19 28.92 13.63 14.28
CA ALA A 19 28.87 12.70 13.17
C ALA A 19 27.72 13.18 12.27
N GLN A 20 28.06 13.64 11.06
CA GLN A 20 27.04 14.18 10.17
C GLN A 20 26.18 13.01 9.74
N ASP A 21 25.02 12.88 10.38
CA ASP A 21 23.97 11.98 9.91
C ASP A 21 23.66 12.36 8.47
N TYR A 22 23.41 11.37 7.63
CA TYR A 22 23.14 11.60 6.21
C TYR A 22 21.94 12.57 6.10
N PRO A 23 22.05 13.69 5.36
CA PRO A 23 20.94 14.63 5.23
C PRO A 23 19.82 13.94 4.46
N ARG A 24 18.84 13.40 5.20
CA ARG A 24 17.71 12.68 4.61
C ARG A 24 16.86 13.68 3.83
N GLN A 25 16.81 13.48 2.52
CA GLN A 25 15.81 14.14 1.69
C GLN A 25 14.43 13.63 2.07
N ALA A 26 13.41 14.48 1.95
CA ALA A 26 12.03 14.02 2.10
C ALA A 26 11.79 12.91 1.08
N ILE A 27 11.12 11.84 1.51
CA ILE A 27 10.68 10.77 0.60
C ILE A 27 9.82 11.42 -0.46
N ASP A 28 10.23 11.25 -1.71
CA ASP A 28 9.46 11.65 -2.88
C ASP A 28 8.77 10.41 -3.44
N PRO A 29 7.47 10.19 -3.14
CA PRO A 29 6.74 9.03 -3.62
C PRO A 29 6.76 8.88 -5.14
N SER A 30 6.96 9.98 -5.88
CA SER A 30 6.96 9.98 -7.34
C SER A 30 8.07 9.10 -7.94
N GLN A 31 9.19 8.93 -7.21
CA GLN A 31 10.32 8.11 -7.66
C GLN A 31 9.99 6.61 -7.69
N TRP A 32 9.09 6.16 -6.81
CA TRP A 32 8.73 4.75 -6.67
C TRP A 32 7.33 4.45 -7.20
N ALA A 33 6.45 5.45 -7.30
CA ALA A 33 5.07 5.24 -7.70
C ALA A 33 4.93 4.62 -9.09
N ASP A 34 5.82 4.98 -10.01
CA ASP A 34 5.79 4.37 -11.35
C ASP A 34 6.38 2.97 -11.42
N GLU A 35 7.25 2.59 -10.48
CA GLU A 35 7.86 1.25 -10.42
C GLU A 35 6.91 0.28 -9.70
N LEU A 36 6.37 0.68 -8.55
CA LEU A 36 5.60 -0.18 -7.65
C LEU A 36 4.08 -0.06 -7.82
N PHE A 37 3.56 1.11 -8.20
CA PHE A 37 2.13 1.45 -8.03
C PHE A 37 1.36 1.71 -9.34
N ALA A 38 2.04 1.61 -10.49
CA ALA A 38 1.49 1.98 -11.79
C ALA A 38 0.35 1.06 -12.31
N ASN A 39 0.20 -0.14 -11.76
CA ASN A 39 -0.74 -1.14 -12.26
C ASN A 39 -1.93 -1.27 -11.30
N GLN A 40 -3.11 -0.87 -11.76
CA GLN A 40 -4.35 -0.97 -11.00
C GLN A 40 -5.35 -1.90 -11.69
N THR A 41 -6.07 -2.67 -10.87
CA THR A 41 -7.28 -3.39 -11.26
C THR A 41 -8.51 -2.68 -10.72
N ASP A 42 -9.65 -2.85 -11.37
CA ASP A 42 -10.83 -1.98 -11.21
C ASP A 42 -11.49 -1.98 -9.82
N ASN A 43 -11.11 -2.90 -8.92
CA ASN A 43 -11.87 -3.23 -7.72
C ASN A 43 -11.18 -2.91 -6.38
N LEU A 44 -9.97 -2.32 -6.38
CA LEU A 44 -9.23 -2.02 -5.15
C LEU A 44 -8.99 -0.52 -5.00
N ASN A 45 -9.23 0.04 -3.80
CA ASN A 45 -8.84 1.42 -3.49
C ASN A 45 -7.32 1.48 -3.23
N TYR A 46 -6.55 1.45 -4.30
CA TYR A 46 -5.09 1.47 -4.25
C TYR A 46 -4.51 2.71 -3.57
N ALA A 47 -5.21 3.85 -3.61
CA ALA A 47 -4.76 5.07 -2.96
C ALA A 47 -4.53 4.84 -1.45
N ASP A 48 -5.50 4.24 -0.78
CA ASP A 48 -5.40 3.96 0.66
C ASP A 48 -4.36 2.87 0.96
N LEU A 49 -4.24 1.85 0.10
CA LEU A 49 -3.22 0.80 0.24
C LEU A 49 -1.81 1.40 0.19
N TYR A 50 -1.57 2.28 -0.77
CA TYR A 50 -0.27 2.90 -1.01
C TYR A 50 0.03 4.00 0.01
N GLU A 51 -0.98 4.70 0.51
CA GLU A 51 -0.79 5.62 1.64
C GLU A 51 -0.26 4.88 2.88
N ASN A 52 -0.82 3.71 3.20
CA ASN A 52 -0.32 2.88 4.30
C ASN A 52 1.15 2.47 4.08
N TYR A 53 1.52 2.11 2.86
CA TYR A 53 2.91 1.79 2.53
C TYR A 53 3.85 3.01 2.69
N LEU A 54 3.43 4.19 2.22
CA LEU A 54 4.21 5.41 2.42
C LEU A 54 4.40 5.75 3.90
N GLN A 55 3.45 5.41 4.76
CA GLN A 55 3.60 5.61 6.20
C GLN A 55 4.68 4.71 6.80
N LEU A 56 4.79 3.46 6.36
CA LEU A 56 5.92 2.62 6.77
C LEU A 56 7.24 3.21 6.30
N LEU A 57 7.31 3.60 5.02
CA LEU A 57 8.53 4.16 4.44
C LEU A 57 8.92 5.49 5.10
N ALA A 58 7.97 6.29 5.55
CA ALA A 58 8.21 7.58 6.22
C ALA A 58 8.98 7.47 7.55
N HIS A 59 9.11 6.26 8.11
CA HIS A 59 9.85 6.03 9.34
C HIS A 59 11.04 5.12 9.10
N PRO A 60 12.27 5.66 9.09
CA PRO A 60 13.45 4.87 8.77
C PRO A 60 13.71 3.79 9.81
N LEU A 61 13.99 2.57 9.32
CA LEU A 61 14.34 1.42 10.13
C LEU A 61 15.73 1.59 10.74
N ASP A 62 15.88 1.24 12.01
CA ASP A 62 17.21 1.16 12.64
C ASP A 62 17.92 -0.11 12.18
N LEU A 63 19.01 0.02 11.41
CA LEU A 63 19.76 -1.11 10.84
C LEU A 63 20.30 -2.07 11.91
N ASN A 64 20.58 -1.57 13.12
CA ASN A 64 21.05 -2.40 14.23
C ASN A 64 19.94 -3.27 14.83
N LYS A 65 18.66 -2.94 14.59
CA LYS A 65 17.48 -3.63 15.16
C LYS A 65 16.55 -4.23 14.11
N ALA A 66 16.69 -3.83 12.85
CA ALA A 66 15.84 -4.28 11.75
C ALA A 66 15.99 -5.79 11.52
N THR A 67 14.86 -6.46 11.32
CA THR A 67 14.84 -7.87 10.92
C THR A 67 14.96 -8.00 9.39
N ALA A 68 15.31 -9.20 8.92
CA ALA A 68 15.34 -9.50 7.49
C ALA A 68 13.98 -9.23 6.82
N GLU A 69 12.87 -9.60 7.48
CA GLU A 69 11.52 -9.35 6.97
C GLU A 69 11.15 -7.87 6.91
N GLN A 70 11.58 -7.06 7.87
CA GLN A 70 11.40 -5.60 7.79
C GLN A 70 12.19 -4.98 6.64
N LEU A 71 13.42 -5.45 6.37
CA LEU A 71 14.21 -4.98 5.23
C LEU A 71 13.60 -5.44 3.89
N ASN A 72 13.12 -6.67 3.81
CA ASN A 72 12.38 -7.18 2.64
C ASN A 72 11.10 -6.36 2.38
N SER A 73 10.41 -5.90 3.42
CA SER A 73 9.19 -5.11 3.29
C SER A 73 9.39 -3.76 2.60
N LEU A 74 10.62 -3.24 2.56
CA LEU A 74 10.97 -2.01 1.85
C LEU A 74 10.92 -2.15 0.32
N GLN A 75 10.95 -3.39 -0.21
CA GLN A 75 10.97 -3.67 -1.66
C GLN A 75 12.11 -2.96 -2.42
N VAL A 76 13.19 -2.60 -1.71
CA VAL A 76 14.40 -1.98 -2.28
C VAL A 76 15.52 -2.99 -2.44
N LEU A 77 15.64 -3.92 -1.49
CA LEU A 77 16.71 -4.91 -1.45
C LEU A 77 16.20 -6.25 -1.97
N SER A 78 17.00 -6.90 -2.83
CA SER A 78 16.74 -8.30 -3.16
C SER A 78 17.03 -9.18 -1.93
N PRO A 79 16.46 -10.39 -1.85
CA PRO A 79 16.71 -11.30 -0.72
C PRO A 79 18.21 -11.58 -0.51
N VAL A 80 18.99 -11.65 -1.59
CA VAL A 80 20.45 -11.82 -1.53
C VAL A 80 21.13 -10.64 -0.83
N GLN A 81 20.68 -9.42 -1.12
CA GLN A 81 21.20 -8.20 -0.49
C GLN A 81 20.82 -8.10 0.98
N VAL A 82 19.59 -8.50 1.32
CA VAL A 82 19.15 -8.59 2.73
C VAL A 82 20.01 -9.61 3.48
N ASN A 83 20.22 -10.81 2.93
CA ASN A 83 21.06 -11.82 3.55
C ASN A 83 22.51 -11.35 3.74
N ALA A 84 23.08 -10.67 2.74
CA ALA A 84 24.43 -10.11 2.82
C ALA A 84 24.54 -9.04 3.93
N LEU A 85 23.53 -8.17 4.07
CA LEU A 85 23.47 -7.18 5.15
C LEU A 85 23.34 -7.83 6.53
N MET A 86 22.47 -8.84 6.64
CA MET A 86 22.28 -9.57 7.90
C MET A 86 23.56 -10.30 8.31
N ALA A 87 24.27 -10.93 7.36
CA ALA A 87 25.55 -11.59 7.60
C ALA A 87 26.64 -10.59 8.01
N TYR A 88 26.74 -9.45 7.33
CA TYR A 88 27.69 -8.39 7.68
C TYR A 88 27.48 -7.89 9.12
N ARG A 89 26.21 -7.67 9.52
CA ARG A 89 25.87 -7.26 10.88
C ARG A 89 26.24 -8.31 11.94
N GLU A 90 26.10 -9.60 11.61
CA GLU A 90 26.52 -10.68 12.51
C GLU A 90 28.05 -10.75 12.68
N GLU A 91 28.80 -10.46 11.61
CA GLU A 91 30.26 -10.52 11.59
C GLU A 91 30.91 -9.30 12.28
N VAL A 92 30.46 -8.09 11.93
CA VAL A 92 31.06 -6.83 12.40
C VAL A 92 30.44 -6.36 13.73
N GLY A 93 29.19 -6.73 13.99
CA GLY A 93 28.42 -6.27 15.15
C GLY A 93 27.63 -5.01 14.85
N GLN A 94 27.64 -4.07 15.79
CA GLN A 94 26.84 -2.84 15.68
C GLN A 94 27.41 -1.91 14.60
N LEU A 95 26.56 -1.49 13.67
CA LEU A 95 26.86 -0.44 12.70
C LEU A 95 26.95 0.90 13.44
N TYR A 96 27.97 1.69 13.11
CA TYR A 96 28.18 3.06 13.62
C TYR A 96 27.82 4.12 12.59
N SER A 97 27.88 3.76 11.31
CA SER A 97 27.58 4.65 10.19
C SER A 97 26.77 3.95 9.11
N ILE A 98 25.82 4.67 8.54
CA ILE A 98 25.06 4.19 7.38
C ILE A 98 25.97 3.92 6.16
N TYR A 99 27.13 4.59 6.09
CA TYR A 99 28.06 4.43 4.97
C TYR A 99 28.79 3.07 4.97
N GLU A 100 28.78 2.33 6.09
CA GLU A 100 29.28 0.95 6.16
C GLU A 100 28.53 0.02 5.20
N LEU A 101 27.29 0.34 4.85
CA LEU A 101 26.55 -0.42 3.84
C LEU A 101 27.27 -0.49 2.47
N GLN A 102 28.14 0.47 2.16
CA GLN A 102 28.91 0.47 0.91
C GLN A 102 30.09 -0.51 0.93
N THR A 103 30.44 -1.10 2.09
CA THR A 103 31.47 -2.15 2.17
C THR A 103 30.89 -3.54 1.93
N ILE A 104 29.55 -3.67 1.85
CA ILE A 104 28.88 -4.93 1.54
C ILE A 104 28.86 -5.10 0.01
N ASP A 105 29.57 -6.09 -0.51
CA ASP A 105 29.73 -6.31 -1.96
C ASP A 105 28.40 -6.39 -2.73
N ALA A 106 27.34 -6.91 -2.11
CA ALA A 106 26.01 -7.02 -2.70
C ALA A 106 25.27 -5.67 -2.82
N ILE A 107 25.68 -4.64 -2.07
CA ILE A 107 25.05 -3.32 -2.02
C ILE A 107 25.84 -2.34 -2.88
N SER A 108 25.40 -2.20 -4.14
CA SER A 108 25.96 -1.18 -5.03
C SER A 108 25.58 0.23 -4.57
N LYS A 109 26.34 1.24 -5.01
CA LYS A 109 26.01 2.67 -4.78
C LYS A 109 24.57 3.03 -5.16
N GLU A 110 24.02 2.41 -6.20
CA GLU A 110 22.65 2.67 -6.64
C GLU A 110 21.63 2.12 -5.65
N VAL A 111 21.88 0.92 -5.13
CA VAL A 111 21.06 0.28 -4.11
C VAL A 111 21.16 1.04 -2.80
N PHE A 112 22.37 1.48 -2.42
CA PHE A 112 22.60 2.34 -1.27
C PHE A 112 21.78 3.64 -1.34
N LEU A 113 21.79 4.34 -2.48
CA LEU A 113 21.02 5.58 -2.66
C LEU A 113 19.51 5.34 -2.64
N LYS A 114 19.02 4.17 -3.10
CA LYS A 114 17.61 3.79 -2.95
C LYS A 114 17.24 3.42 -1.51
N LEU A 115 18.16 2.86 -0.74
CA LEU A 115 17.91 2.35 0.62
C LEU A 115 18.03 3.43 1.70
N VAL A 116 19.01 4.34 1.57
CA VAL A 116 19.35 5.35 2.59
C VAL A 116 18.18 6.22 3.09
N PRO A 117 17.12 6.52 2.32
CA PRO A 117 15.96 7.26 2.84
C PRO A 117 15.17 6.49 3.90
N PHE A 118 15.24 5.15 3.88
CA PHE A 118 14.37 4.26 4.66
C PHE A 118 15.09 3.59 5.83
N VAL A 119 16.37 3.88 6.04
CA VAL A 119 17.16 3.26 7.10
C VAL A 119 18.00 4.29 7.84
N ARG A 120 18.35 3.98 9.08
CA ARG A 120 19.20 4.78 9.95
C ARG A 120 20.09 3.91 10.82
N VAL A 121 21.15 4.50 11.34
CA VAL A 121 21.96 3.91 12.40
C VAL A 121 21.74 4.75 13.64
N VAL A 122 21.21 4.13 14.70
CA VAL A 122 21.02 4.82 15.99
C VAL A 122 22.16 4.42 16.93
N ASP A 123 22.82 5.43 17.50
CA ASP A 123 23.78 5.21 18.57
C ASP A 123 23.04 4.93 19.90
N GLU A 124 23.38 3.81 20.52
CA GLU A 124 22.79 3.41 21.79
C GLU A 124 23.31 4.26 22.95
N GLN A 125 24.49 4.88 22.84
CA GLN A 125 25.05 5.72 23.92
C GLN A 125 24.30 7.05 24.08
N THR A 126 23.69 7.57 23.01
CA THR A 126 22.77 8.72 23.05
C THR A 126 21.33 8.31 23.36
N SER A 127 21.02 7.02 23.29
CA SER A 127 19.70 6.46 23.59
C SER A 127 19.58 6.20 25.08
N GLY A 128 19.15 7.20 25.86
CA GLY A 128 18.96 7.10 27.32
C GLY A 128 18.10 5.89 27.77
N GLY A 129 18.74 4.74 27.95
CA GLY A 129 18.13 3.43 28.26
C GLY A 129 17.53 3.32 29.65
N TYR A 130 17.66 4.36 30.48
CA TYR A 130 17.20 4.39 31.88
C TYR A 130 16.10 5.44 32.14
N ARG A 131 15.43 5.95 31.10
CA ARG A 131 14.30 6.90 31.28
C ARG A 131 12.95 6.17 31.26
N SER A 132 12.05 6.54 32.19
CA SER A 132 10.65 6.09 32.22
C SER A 132 9.97 6.27 30.85
N LEU A 133 9.07 5.35 30.48
CA LEU A 133 8.31 5.37 29.21
C LEU A 133 7.66 6.73 28.94
N TRP A 134 7.07 7.36 29.96
CA TRP A 134 6.44 8.68 29.85
C TRP A 134 7.41 9.80 29.46
N LYS A 135 8.61 9.81 30.05
CA LYS A 135 9.65 10.80 29.71
C LYS A 135 10.12 10.63 28.27
N ARG A 136 10.18 9.39 27.77
CA ARG A 136 10.55 9.09 26.38
C ARG A 136 9.44 9.47 25.40
N LEU A 137 8.18 9.27 25.76
CA LEU A 137 7.03 9.65 24.93
C LEU A 137 6.92 11.17 24.72
N ILE A 138 7.23 11.95 25.76
CA ILE A 138 7.20 13.44 25.68
C ILE A 138 8.44 14.00 24.96
N SER A 139 9.58 13.30 24.98
CA SER A 139 10.84 13.79 24.42
C SER A 139 11.23 13.17 23.06
N GLU A 140 10.33 12.48 22.38
CA GLU A 140 10.64 11.75 21.14
C GLU A 140 10.55 12.67 19.92
N ASP A 141 11.62 12.79 19.13
CA ASP A 141 11.66 13.67 17.94
C ASP A 141 10.71 13.21 16.81
N ASN A 142 10.35 11.92 16.78
CA ASN A 142 9.44 11.35 15.80
C ASN A 142 7.99 11.38 16.31
N ASN A 143 7.56 12.59 16.64
CA ASN A 143 6.18 12.94 16.91
C ASN A 143 5.67 13.86 15.77
N TYR A 144 4.39 13.79 15.47
CA TYR A 144 3.77 14.77 14.57
C TYR A 144 2.26 14.84 14.75
N LEU A 145 1.73 16.03 14.49
CA LEU A 145 0.33 16.29 14.21
C LEU A 145 0.18 16.64 12.72
N VAL A 146 -0.68 15.94 12.00
CA VAL A 146 -1.14 16.33 10.68
C VAL A 146 -2.61 16.71 10.75
N MET A 147 -2.95 17.83 10.13
CA MET A 147 -4.32 18.24 9.86
C MET A 147 -4.44 18.48 8.37
N ARG A 148 -5.43 17.88 7.73
CA ARG A 148 -5.70 17.98 6.30
C ARG A 148 -7.16 18.33 6.10
N TYR A 149 -7.38 19.26 5.18
CA TYR A 149 -8.68 19.68 4.68
C TYR A 149 -8.67 19.44 3.17
N SER A 150 -9.68 18.76 2.63
CA SER A 150 -9.88 18.63 1.19
C SER A 150 -11.33 18.97 0.83
N GLN A 151 -11.55 19.49 -0.38
CA GLN A 151 -12.90 19.73 -0.89
C GLN A 151 -12.90 19.82 -2.42
N THR A 152 -13.95 19.31 -3.06
CA THR A 152 -14.31 19.65 -4.45
C THR A 152 -15.16 20.92 -4.45
N LEU A 153 -14.75 21.94 -5.19
CA LEU A 153 -15.33 23.28 -5.12
C LEU A 153 -16.68 23.37 -5.84
N GLU A 154 -16.86 22.62 -6.92
CA GLU A 154 -18.12 22.57 -7.65
C GLU A 154 -19.21 21.87 -6.83
N GLN A 155 -20.43 22.39 -6.95
CA GLN A 155 -21.57 21.85 -6.23
C GLN A 155 -22.00 20.51 -6.82
N GLN A 156 -21.83 19.44 -6.04
CA GLN A 156 -22.30 18.11 -6.40
C GLN A 156 -23.80 17.96 -6.11
N LYS A 157 -24.48 17.16 -6.92
CA LYS A 157 -25.92 16.91 -6.85
C LYS A 157 -26.36 16.45 -5.45
N GLY A 158 -25.56 15.65 -4.76
CA GLY A 158 -25.87 15.13 -3.42
C GLY A 158 -26.09 16.22 -2.36
N TYR A 159 -25.52 17.41 -2.52
CA TYR A 159 -25.70 18.54 -1.59
C TYR A 159 -26.91 19.42 -1.91
N LEU A 160 -27.60 19.18 -3.04
CA LEU A 160 -28.76 19.97 -3.43
C LEU A 160 -30.01 19.56 -2.63
N SER A 161 -30.80 20.56 -2.22
CA SER A 161 -32.04 20.37 -1.45
C SER A 161 -33.18 19.71 -2.23
N ASN A 162 -33.08 19.63 -3.57
CA ASN A 162 -34.03 18.95 -4.44
C ASN A 162 -33.60 17.52 -4.83
N SER A 163 -32.45 17.04 -4.35
CA SER A 163 -31.99 15.67 -4.60
C SER A 163 -32.87 14.65 -3.91
N SER A 164 -33.05 13.49 -4.55
CA SER A 164 -33.80 12.38 -3.99
C SER A 164 -33.25 11.98 -2.62
N SER A 165 -34.12 11.52 -1.73
CA SER A 165 -33.74 11.10 -0.37
C SER A 165 -32.61 10.06 -0.37
N SER A 166 -32.56 9.19 -1.39
CA SER A 166 -31.54 8.16 -1.55
C SER A 166 -30.15 8.66 -1.96
N ALA A 167 -30.06 9.83 -2.61
CA ALA A 167 -28.82 10.38 -3.13
C ALA A 167 -28.36 11.65 -2.38
N ARG A 168 -29.15 12.11 -1.41
CA ARG A 168 -28.87 13.32 -0.63
C ARG A 168 -27.84 13.04 0.45
N TYR A 169 -26.80 13.88 0.48
CA TYR A 169 -25.80 13.88 1.54
C TYR A 169 -26.33 14.58 2.78
N LEU A 170 -26.02 14.00 3.93
CA LEU A 170 -26.54 14.39 5.23
C LEU A 170 -25.64 15.42 5.93
N GLY A 171 -24.38 15.49 5.54
CA GLY A 171 -23.38 16.43 6.05
C GLY A 171 -22.78 17.32 4.97
N THR A 172 -21.66 17.92 5.32
CA THR A 172 -21.01 19.01 4.59
C THR A 172 -19.90 18.52 3.64
N PRO A 173 -19.55 19.27 2.58
CA PRO A 173 -18.69 18.80 1.49
C PRO A 173 -17.19 18.68 1.81
N GLU A 174 -16.74 19.18 2.95
CA GLU A 174 -15.34 19.05 3.35
C GLU A 174 -14.97 17.62 3.78
N ASP A 175 -13.81 17.15 3.33
CA ASP A 175 -13.09 16.00 3.86
C ASP A 175 -12.07 16.50 4.89
N LEU A 176 -12.17 15.97 6.12
CA LEU A 176 -11.34 16.36 7.24
C LEU A 176 -10.55 15.17 7.75
N TYR A 177 -9.25 15.36 7.92
CA TYR A 177 -8.37 14.32 8.42
C TYR A 177 -7.39 14.89 9.46
N VAL A 178 -7.34 14.25 10.62
CA VAL A 178 -6.45 14.62 11.71
C VAL A 178 -5.70 13.37 12.19
N ARG A 179 -4.38 13.47 12.29
CA ARG A 179 -3.56 12.40 12.87
C ARG A 179 -2.55 12.95 13.84
N LEU A 180 -2.57 12.41 15.05
CA LEU A 180 -1.52 12.59 16.05
C LEU A 180 -0.78 11.27 16.21
N ARG A 181 0.55 11.29 16.09
CA ARG A 181 1.37 10.09 16.28
C ARG A 181 2.65 10.42 17.03
N VAL A 182 3.04 9.53 17.92
CA VAL A 182 4.36 9.50 18.56
C VAL A 182 4.91 8.09 18.42
N SER A 183 6.11 7.93 17.87
CA SER A 183 6.67 6.59 17.70
C SER A 183 8.18 6.57 17.70
N ARG A 184 8.74 5.55 18.33
CA ARG A 184 10.16 5.22 18.28
C ARG A 184 10.31 3.82 17.69
N PRO A 185 10.88 3.68 16.48
CA PRO A 185 11.09 2.38 15.85
C PRO A 185 11.79 1.39 16.79
N GLY A 186 11.20 0.21 16.97
CA GLY A 186 11.73 -0.87 17.82
C GLY A 186 11.48 -0.70 19.32
N ASP A 187 10.76 0.35 19.76
CA ASP A 187 10.47 0.62 21.18
C ASP A 187 8.97 0.82 21.46
N PHE A 188 8.32 1.82 20.85
CA PHE A 188 6.88 2.06 21.05
C PHE A 188 6.24 2.84 19.90
N SER A 189 4.92 2.76 19.77
CA SER A 189 4.13 3.65 18.91
C SER A 189 2.76 3.91 19.54
N THR A 190 2.36 5.17 19.59
CA THR A 190 0.99 5.57 19.94
C THR A 190 0.44 6.48 18.86
N GLY A 191 -0.85 6.37 18.56
CA GLY A 191 -1.45 7.23 17.57
C GLY A 191 -2.97 7.28 17.65
N ILE A 192 -3.50 8.38 17.14
CA ILE A 192 -4.92 8.65 16.98
C ILE A 192 -5.10 9.20 15.57
N THR A 193 -6.03 8.61 14.82
CA THR A 193 -6.47 9.13 13.52
C THR A 193 -7.97 9.36 13.57
N LEU A 194 -8.38 10.53 13.11
CA LEU A 194 -9.77 10.95 12.94
C LEU A 194 -9.97 11.31 11.47
N LYS A 195 -11.06 10.82 10.87
CA LYS A 195 -11.41 11.12 9.49
C LYS A 195 -12.91 11.37 9.40
N LYS A 196 -13.31 12.31 8.55
CA LYS A 196 -14.69 12.58 8.15
C LYS A 196 -14.69 12.69 6.63
N ASP A 197 -15.38 11.78 5.95
CA ASP A 197 -15.50 11.84 4.50
C ASP A 197 -16.48 12.94 4.06
N ALA A 198 -16.32 13.42 2.83
CA ALA A 198 -17.18 14.45 2.26
C ALA A 198 -18.64 13.98 2.22
N GLY A 199 -19.57 14.78 2.73
CA GLY A 199 -21.00 14.46 2.81
C GLY A 199 -21.44 13.74 4.08
N GLU A 200 -20.51 13.35 4.96
CA GLU A 200 -20.83 12.76 6.25
C GLU A 200 -21.09 13.82 7.32
N LYS A 201 -21.90 13.45 8.31
CA LYS A 201 -22.22 14.33 9.43
C LYS A 201 -21.10 14.32 10.47
N LEU A 202 -20.78 15.50 10.99
CA LEU A 202 -20.10 15.62 12.26
C LEU A 202 -21.15 15.67 13.37
N GLU A 203 -21.29 14.58 14.11
CA GLU A 203 -22.28 14.46 15.18
C GLU A 203 -21.63 13.81 16.41
N TRP A 204 -22.04 14.23 17.60
CA TRP A 204 -21.66 13.57 18.85
C TRP A 204 -22.81 12.68 19.30
N SER A 205 -22.75 11.40 18.94
CA SER A 205 -23.72 10.38 19.34
C SER A 205 -22.99 9.10 19.73
N PRO A 206 -22.52 8.98 20.99
CA PRO A 206 -21.83 7.78 21.47
C PRO A 206 -22.65 6.49 21.34
N ALA A 207 -23.98 6.60 21.44
CA ALA A 207 -24.91 5.48 21.24
C ALA A 207 -24.79 4.90 19.82
N GLU A 208 -24.67 5.77 18.82
CA GLU A 208 -24.44 5.41 17.42
C GLU A 208 -22.93 5.30 17.08
N ARG A 209 -22.05 5.35 18.10
CA ARG A 209 -20.59 5.35 17.96
C ARG A 209 -20.07 6.44 17.03
N TYR A 210 -20.63 7.64 17.20
CA TYR A 210 -20.19 8.89 16.60
C TYR A 210 -19.54 9.74 17.69
N TYR A 211 -18.26 10.09 17.51
CA TYR A 211 -17.49 10.87 18.48
C TYR A 211 -17.03 12.19 17.83
N GLY A 212 -17.95 12.88 17.18
CA GLY A 212 -17.66 13.97 16.25
C GLY A 212 -17.30 13.43 14.87
N PHE A 213 -16.34 12.51 14.81
CA PHE A 213 -15.95 11.75 13.62
C PHE A 213 -16.56 10.34 13.66
N ASP A 214 -16.87 9.78 12.50
CA ASP A 214 -17.35 8.40 12.38
C ASP A 214 -16.17 7.41 12.38
N TYR A 215 -15.06 7.78 11.72
CA TYR A 215 -13.82 7.04 11.65
C TYR A 215 -12.86 7.53 12.75
N VAL A 216 -12.67 6.67 13.74
CA VAL A 216 -11.75 6.89 14.85
C VAL A 216 -10.89 5.65 15.01
N THR A 217 -9.58 5.78 14.82
CA THR A 217 -8.63 4.70 15.11
C THR A 217 -7.64 5.12 16.17
N VAL A 218 -7.38 4.24 17.13
CA VAL A 218 -6.46 4.47 18.25
C VAL A 218 -5.59 3.26 18.45
N HIS A 219 -4.28 3.45 18.61
CA HIS A 219 -3.37 2.36 18.94
C HIS A 219 -2.34 2.76 19.98
N ALA A 220 -1.92 1.77 20.76
CA ALA A 220 -0.77 1.83 21.64
C ALA A 220 0.04 0.55 21.50
N GLN A 221 1.32 0.67 21.16
CA GLN A 221 2.24 -0.41 20.90
C GLN A 221 3.50 -0.26 21.76
N VAL A 222 3.98 -1.37 22.30
CA VAL A 222 5.30 -1.48 22.92
C VAL A 222 6.04 -2.67 22.32
N GLN A 223 7.34 -2.49 22.04
CA GLN A 223 8.19 -3.47 21.38
C GLN A 223 9.44 -3.78 22.21
N ASN A 224 9.97 -4.99 22.01
CA ASN A 224 11.25 -5.46 22.51
C ASN A 224 11.45 -5.26 24.04
N LYS A 225 10.45 -5.67 24.84
CA LYS A 225 10.49 -5.67 26.31
C LYS A 225 10.67 -7.10 26.83
N ARG A 226 11.93 -7.52 26.99
CA ARG A 226 12.31 -8.87 27.44
C ARG A 226 11.67 -9.92 26.52
N ALA A 227 10.85 -10.82 27.07
CA ALA A 227 10.13 -11.85 26.32
C ALA A 227 8.98 -11.27 25.47
N ILE A 228 8.43 -10.11 25.80
CA ILE A 228 7.42 -9.44 24.98
C ILE A 228 8.13 -8.75 23.81
N LYS A 229 7.99 -9.31 22.60
CA LYS A 229 8.57 -8.72 21.39
C LYS A 229 7.69 -7.62 20.82
N ASN A 230 6.38 -7.79 20.91
CA ASN A 230 5.43 -6.81 20.43
C ASN A 230 4.11 -6.97 21.20
N LEU A 231 3.56 -5.88 21.73
CA LEU A 231 2.22 -5.84 22.29
C LEU A 231 1.53 -4.61 21.71
N ILE A 232 0.36 -4.80 21.11
CA ILE A 232 -0.47 -3.73 20.58
C ILE A 232 -1.85 -3.83 21.23
N ILE A 233 -2.37 -2.69 21.69
CA ILE A 233 -3.74 -2.52 22.20
C ILE A 233 -4.40 -1.42 21.37
N GLY A 234 -5.66 -1.63 20.98
CA GLY A 234 -6.42 -0.76 20.09
C GLY A 234 -6.46 -1.34 18.68
N ASP A 235 -6.19 -0.52 17.68
CA ASP A 235 -6.28 -0.88 16.27
C ASP A 235 -4.94 -1.37 15.71
N TYR A 236 -4.96 -2.53 15.05
CA TYR A 236 -3.78 -3.18 14.53
C TYR A 236 -4.07 -3.97 13.24
N GLN A 237 -3.00 -4.45 12.61
CA GLN A 237 -3.04 -5.37 11.48
C GLN A 237 -2.14 -6.57 11.74
N ALA A 238 -2.42 -7.67 11.07
CA ALA A 238 -1.64 -8.90 11.13
C ALA A 238 -1.16 -9.28 9.73
N GLN A 239 0.15 -9.46 9.58
CA GLN A 239 0.78 -9.92 8.34
C GLN A 239 1.70 -11.10 8.62
N PHE A 240 1.30 -12.28 8.17
CA PHE A 240 2.02 -13.53 8.35
C PHE A 240 2.12 -14.31 7.03
N GLY A 241 3.21 -15.07 6.88
CA GLY A 241 3.43 -15.93 5.72
C GLY A 241 3.46 -15.16 4.39
N GLN A 242 2.80 -15.73 3.38
CA GLN A 242 2.53 -15.11 2.08
C GLN A 242 1.21 -14.33 2.05
N GLY A 243 0.61 -14.09 3.21
CA GLY A 243 -0.62 -13.34 3.37
C GLY A 243 -1.87 -14.05 2.89
N LEU A 244 -1.85 -15.38 2.79
CA LEU A 244 -3.02 -16.15 2.35
C LEU A 244 -4.10 -16.20 3.44
N MET A 245 -3.71 -16.38 4.71
CA MET A 245 -4.63 -16.29 5.86
C MET A 245 -4.69 -14.87 6.46
N LEU A 246 -3.52 -14.26 6.68
CA LEU A 246 -3.36 -12.95 7.34
C LEU A 246 -2.33 -12.12 6.56
N GLY A 247 -2.76 -11.36 5.56
CA GLY A 247 -1.88 -10.62 4.66
C GLY A 247 -1.70 -9.14 4.95
N SER A 248 -2.53 -8.57 5.84
CA SER A 248 -2.64 -7.12 6.00
C SER A 248 -2.77 -6.41 4.63
N VAL A 249 -2.51 -5.10 4.59
CA VAL A 249 -2.67 -4.25 3.41
C VAL A 249 -1.35 -4.16 2.60
N PHE A 250 -0.27 -4.80 3.08
CA PHE A 250 1.08 -4.74 2.50
C PHE A 250 1.35 -5.81 1.43
N GLY A 251 0.67 -5.66 0.30
CA GLY A 251 0.78 -6.57 -0.83
C GLY A 251 0.73 -5.85 -2.16
N ILE A 252 1.87 -5.30 -2.58
CA ILE A 252 1.99 -4.65 -3.89
C ILE A 252 1.83 -5.73 -4.97
N GLY A 253 0.78 -5.65 -5.80
CA GLY A 253 0.49 -6.63 -6.84
C GLY A 253 1.52 -6.65 -7.98
N LYS A 254 1.18 -7.24 -9.12
CA LYS A 254 2.07 -7.29 -10.31
C LYS A 254 2.42 -5.89 -10.80
N ASN A 255 3.71 -5.55 -10.85
CA ASN A 255 4.19 -4.21 -11.22
C ASN A 255 5.54 -4.23 -11.97
N GLY A 256 6.17 -3.07 -12.15
CA GLY A 256 7.44 -2.94 -12.87
C GLY A 256 8.65 -3.53 -12.12
N GLU A 257 8.56 -3.70 -10.81
CA GLU A 257 9.49 -4.50 -10.00
C GLU A 257 9.05 -5.98 -10.02
N THR A 258 9.63 -6.74 -10.93
CA THR A 258 9.20 -8.11 -11.29
C THR A 258 9.77 -9.19 -10.38
N ILE A 259 10.72 -8.86 -9.49
CA ILE A 259 11.41 -9.85 -8.65
C ILE A 259 10.87 -9.83 -7.23
N THR A 260 11.00 -8.71 -6.52
CA THR A 260 10.76 -8.70 -5.05
C THR A 260 9.28 -8.59 -4.68
N SER A 261 8.44 -8.02 -5.55
CA SER A 261 7.04 -7.70 -5.26
C SER A 261 6.12 -8.92 -5.09
N ILE A 262 6.46 -10.05 -5.71
CA ILE A 262 5.65 -11.27 -5.66
C ILE A 262 5.74 -12.02 -4.33
N ARG A 263 6.82 -11.81 -3.57
CA ARG A 263 6.99 -12.38 -2.23
C ARG A 263 6.39 -11.42 -1.20
N ARG A 264 5.50 -11.90 -0.34
CA ARG A 264 5.04 -11.12 0.82
C ARG A 264 6.03 -11.27 1.98
N SER A 265 6.20 -10.18 2.73
CA SER A 265 7.06 -10.15 3.92
C SER A 265 6.29 -10.56 5.16
N ASN A 266 6.93 -11.33 6.05
CA ASN A 266 6.34 -11.81 7.30
C ASN A 266 6.65 -10.83 8.46
N ILE A 267 5.93 -9.70 8.50
CA ILE A 267 6.24 -8.59 9.43
C ILE A 267 5.67 -8.84 10.84
N GLY A 268 4.59 -9.62 10.95
CA GLY A 268 3.84 -9.86 12.18
C GLY A 268 2.78 -8.81 12.46
N PHE A 269 2.67 -8.36 13.71
CA PHE A 269 1.67 -7.35 14.10
C PHE A 269 2.16 -5.92 13.90
N LEU A 270 1.35 -5.11 13.25
CA LEU A 270 1.62 -3.71 12.98
C LEU A 270 0.52 -2.83 13.59
N PRO A 271 0.86 -1.67 14.17
CA PRO A 271 -0.16 -0.71 14.62
C PRO A 271 -0.91 -0.18 13.39
N TYR A 272 -2.21 0.04 13.52
CA TYR A 272 -2.97 0.55 12.41
C TYR A 272 -2.83 2.05 12.29
N THR A 273 -2.33 2.50 11.13
CA THR A 273 -2.13 3.92 10.85
C THR A 273 -2.76 4.37 9.54
N SER A 274 -3.57 3.55 8.86
CA SER A 274 -4.16 3.93 7.56
C SER A 274 -5.42 4.80 7.70
N GLN A 275 -5.95 5.27 6.56
CA GLN A 275 -7.27 5.90 6.41
C GLN A 275 -8.33 4.94 5.86
N TYR A 276 -7.95 3.70 5.58
CA TYR A 276 -8.85 2.69 5.03
C TYR A 276 -9.81 2.15 6.11
N ASP A 277 -11.05 1.84 5.76
CA ASP A 277 -12.05 1.39 6.75
C ASP A 277 -12.09 -0.13 6.89
N GLY A 278 -11.73 -0.84 5.82
CA GLY A 278 -11.82 -2.31 5.78
C GLY A 278 -10.67 -3.05 6.47
N GLY A 279 -9.51 -2.40 6.67
CA GLY A 279 -8.23 -3.10 6.80
C GLY A 279 -7.68 -3.34 8.20
N TYR A 280 -8.39 -2.99 9.27
CA TYR A 280 -7.89 -3.11 10.65
C TYR A 280 -8.66 -4.11 11.50
N MET A 281 -7.99 -4.56 12.56
CA MET A 281 -8.53 -5.32 13.67
C MET A 281 -8.53 -4.43 14.92
N ARG A 282 -9.48 -4.63 15.84
CA ARG A 282 -9.64 -3.82 17.06
C ARG A 282 -9.64 -4.71 18.30
N GLY A 283 -8.64 -4.57 19.16
CA GLY A 283 -8.51 -5.37 20.38
C GLY A 283 -7.07 -5.40 20.89
N ALA A 284 -6.50 -6.59 21.02
CA ALA A 284 -5.12 -6.77 21.45
C ALA A 284 -4.38 -7.82 20.61
N ALA A 285 -3.09 -7.58 20.38
CA ALA A 285 -2.19 -8.50 19.69
C ALA A 285 -0.86 -8.61 20.44
N LEU A 286 -0.35 -9.83 20.62
CA LEU A 286 0.85 -10.12 21.39
C LEU A 286 1.77 -11.06 20.62
N SER A 287 3.03 -10.66 20.47
CA SER A 287 4.16 -11.51 20.06
C SER A 287 5.05 -11.77 21.28
N TYR A 288 5.08 -13.02 21.74
CA TYR A 288 5.85 -13.47 22.89
C TYR A 288 6.98 -14.42 22.46
N GLN A 289 8.20 -14.15 22.91
CA GLN A 289 9.36 -15.00 22.68
C GLN A 289 9.38 -16.13 23.71
N LEU A 290 8.96 -17.33 23.29
CA LEU A 290 8.98 -18.53 24.13
C LEU A 290 10.40 -19.10 24.26
N HIS A 291 11.16 -19.08 23.16
CA HIS A 291 12.56 -19.49 23.12
C HIS A 291 13.36 -18.59 22.16
N LYS A 292 14.69 -18.73 22.12
CA LYS A 292 15.55 -17.87 21.26
C LYS A 292 15.07 -17.83 19.80
N ASN A 293 14.62 -18.97 19.29
CA ASN A 293 14.17 -19.15 17.91
C ASN A 293 12.67 -19.40 17.77
N ILE A 294 11.88 -19.34 18.85
CA ILE A 294 10.44 -19.66 18.81
C ILE A 294 9.66 -18.48 19.36
N LEU A 295 8.73 -17.96 18.57
CA LEU A 295 7.77 -16.96 18.99
C LEU A 295 6.35 -17.51 18.89
N VAL A 296 5.52 -17.03 19.81
CA VAL A 296 4.08 -17.25 19.82
C VAL A 296 3.44 -15.91 19.55
N HIS A 297 2.60 -15.86 18.51
CA HIS A 297 1.79 -14.70 18.19
C HIS A 297 0.33 -15.03 18.46
N THR A 298 -0.37 -14.16 19.17
CA THR A 298 -1.80 -14.29 19.41
C THR A 298 -2.49 -12.96 19.21
N LEU A 299 -3.71 -13.00 18.68
CA LEU A 299 -4.55 -11.82 18.52
C LEU A 299 -5.97 -12.12 18.99
N LEU A 300 -6.62 -11.08 19.51
CA LEU A 300 -8.05 -11.04 19.77
C LEU A 300 -8.59 -9.72 19.23
N SER A 301 -9.64 -9.80 18.42
CA SER A 301 -10.29 -8.64 17.81
C SER A 301 -11.80 -8.74 17.92
N SER A 302 -12.45 -7.61 18.15
CA SER A 302 -13.90 -7.45 18.04
C SER A 302 -14.18 -6.08 17.43
N ARG A 303 -14.75 -6.08 16.23
CA ARG A 303 -15.13 -4.85 15.51
C ARG A 303 -16.48 -5.01 14.83
N ASN A 304 -17.14 -3.91 14.53
CA ASN A 304 -18.30 -3.93 13.66
C ASN A 304 -17.86 -3.70 12.21
N ARG A 305 -18.62 -4.25 11.27
CA ARG A 305 -18.40 -4.10 9.83
C ARG A 305 -19.68 -3.67 9.16
N ASP A 306 -19.52 -2.88 8.10
CA ASP A 306 -20.62 -2.47 7.27
C ASP A 306 -21.06 -3.63 6.39
N GLY A 307 -22.37 -3.71 6.17
CA GLY A 307 -22.96 -4.81 5.42
C GLY A 307 -24.36 -4.49 4.95
N ASN A 308 -24.71 -5.05 3.79
CA ASN A 308 -26.06 -4.93 3.25
C ASN A 308 -26.99 -5.88 4.02
N LEU A 309 -27.83 -5.30 4.87
CA LEU A 309 -28.83 -6.03 5.64
C LEU A 309 -29.92 -6.57 4.69
N ALA A 310 -30.18 -7.87 4.78
CA ALA A 310 -31.39 -8.46 4.22
C ALA A 310 -32.38 -8.67 5.36
N GLN A 311 -33.54 -8.02 5.28
CA GLN A 311 -34.64 -8.28 6.21
C GLN A 311 -35.38 -9.54 5.76
N ASP A 312 -35.19 -10.62 6.51
CA ASP A 312 -36.14 -11.72 6.54
C ASP A 312 -37.03 -11.56 7.79
N THR A 313 -38.29 -11.94 7.67
CA THR A 313 -39.35 -11.87 8.68
C THR A 313 -39.05 -12.51 10.04
N THR A 314 -37.95 -13.26 10.18
CA THR A 314 -37.61 -13.97 11.44
C THR A 314 -36.15 -13.81 11.91
N GLN A 315 -35.19 -13.43 11.05
CA GLN A 315 -33.77 -13.26 11.42
C GLN A 315 -33.09 -12.15 10.60
N SER A 316 -32.22 -11.38 11.25
CA SER A 316 -31.37 -10.39 10.57
C SER A 316 -30.19 -11.09 9.91
N THR A 317 -30.17 -11.12 8.58
CA THR A 317 -29.07 -11.69 7.79
C THR A 317 -28.32 -10.60 7.04
N VAL A 318 -27.08 -10.90 6.63
CA VAL A 318 -26.26 -9.98 5.82
C VAL A 318 -25.96 -10.62 4.47
N SER A 319 -26.17 -9.88 3.39
CA SER A 319 -25.97 -10.38 2.03
C SER A 319 -24.55 -10.18 1.51
N SER A 320 -23.87 -9.14 1.97
CA SER A 320 -22.51 -8.78 1.53
C SER A 320 -21.88 -7.78 2.49
N PHE A 321 -20.56 -7.81 2.59
CA PHE A 321 -19.77 -6.75 3.24
C PHE A 321 -19.73 -5.51 2.35
N ASN A 322 -19.85 -4.35 2.96
CA ASN A 322 -19.57 -3.08 2.30
C ASN A 322 -18.14 -2.64 2.66
N TYR A 323 -17.36 -2.27 1.64
CA TYR A 323 -15.96 -1.84 1.76
C TYR A 323 -15.75 -0.38 1.39
N SER A 324 -16.82 0.37 1.05
CA SER A 324 -16.69 1.78 0.66
C SER A 324 -16.24 2.67 1.82
N GLY A 325 -16.65 2.34 3.06
CA GLY A 325 -16.42 3.17 4.24
C GLY A 325 -17.21 4.48 4.25
N LEU A 326 -18.16 4.66 3.33
CA LEU A 326 -18.91 5.91 3.16
C LEU A 326 -20.24 5.86 3.91
N HIS A 327 -20.54 6.92 4.67
CA HIS A 327 -21.72 7.08 5.54
C HIS A 327 -22.46 8.42 5.33
N ARG A 328 -22.69 8.78 4.07
CA ARG A 328 -23.15 10.13 3.65
C ARG A 328 -24.66 10.19 3.49
N THR A 329 -25.29 9.08 3.10
CA THR A 329 -26.75 8.96 2.87
C THR A 329 -27.43 8.12 3.96
N ARG A 330 -28.77 8.17 4.02
CA ARG A 330 -29.53 7.35 4.98
C ARG A 330 -29.36 5.84 4.76
N ASN A 331 -29.23 5.40 3.51
CA ASN A 331 -29.00 3.99 3.18
C ASN A 331 -27.60 3.54 3.59
N GLU A 332 -26.59 4.37 3.33
CA GLU A 332 -25.22 4.11 3.77
C GLU A 332 -25.15 4.02 5.31
N LEU A 333 -25.84 4.91 6.04
CA LEU A 333 -25.95 4.84 7.50
C LEU A 333 -26.69 3.59 8.01
N ASN A 334 -27.73 3.14 7.32
CA ASN A 334 -28.46 1.92 7.72
C ASN A 334 -27.61 0.65 7.56
N ASN A 335 -26.66 0.66 6.61
CA ASN A 335 -25.73 -0.44 6.38
C ASN A 335 -24.48 -0.37 7.26
N ARG A 336 -24.27 0.74 7.97
CA ARG A 336 -23.12 0.97 8.85
C ARG A 336 -23.17 0.04 10.05
N ASN A 337 -22.01 -0.53 10.42
CA ASN A 337 -21.86 -1.36 11.60
C ASN A 337 -22.89 -2.51 11.69
N ALA A 338 -23.36 -2.99 10.54
CA ALA A 338 -24.50 -3.90 10.41
C ALA A 338 -24.27 -5.28 11.04
N LEU A 339 -23.02 -5.71 11.17
CA LEU A 339 -22.65 -6.94 11.87
C LEU A 339 -21.41 -6.74 12.75
N GLN A 340 -21.30 -7.55 13.80
CA GLN A 340 -20.10 -7.67 14.62
C GLN A 340 -19.26 -8.86 14.17
N GLU A 341 -17.96 -8.63 13.99
CA GLU A 341 -16.97 -9.63 13.66
C GLU A 341 -15.95 -9.75 14.78
N GLN A 342 -15.74 -10.98 15.24
CA GLN A 342 -14.74 -11.36 16.21
C GLN A 342 -13.68 -12.22 15.54
N ASN A 343 -12.41 -11.96 15.83
CA ASN A 343 -11.31 -12.77 15.33
C ASN A 343 -10.39 -13.20 16.47
N ALA A 344 -9.94 -14.43 16.39
CA ALA A 344 -8.88 -14.97 17.23
C ALA A 344 -7.87 -15.68 16.33
N ALA A 345 -6.58 -15.42 16.52
CA ALA A 345 -5.53 -16.15 15.81
C ALA A 345 -4.42 -16.57 16.75
N PHE A 346 -3.81 -17.71 16.43
CA PHE A 346 -2.64 -18.24 17.07
C PHE A 346 -1.63 -18.64 16.01
N ILE A 347 -0.39 -18.13 16.11
CA ILE A 347 0.70 -18.45 15.20
C ILE A 347 1.91 -18.87 16.03
N LEU A 348 2.41 -20.07 15.78
CA LEU A 348 3.69 -20.54 16.30
C LEU A 348 4.74 -20.35 15.20
N SER A 349 5.70 -19.47 15.42
CA SER A 349 6.76 -19.18 14.46
C SER A 349 8.12 -19.66 14.96
N TYR A 350 8.88 -20.24 14.05
CA TYR A 350 10.28 -20.60 14.20
C TYR A 350 11.12 -19.69 13.31
N HIS A 351 12.07 -19.00 13.92
CA HIS A 351 12.95 -18.07 13.23
C HIS A 351 14.42 -18.39 13.51
N ASN A 352 15.18 -18.58 12.45
CA ASN A 352 16.64 -18.68 12.46
C ASN A 352 17.19 -17.95 11.21
N LYS A 353 18.51 -17.83 11.11
CA LYS A 353 19.22 -17.08 10.05
C LYS A 353 18.71 -17.38 8.62
N ASN A 354 18.43 -18.65 8.33
CA ASN A 354 18.07 -19.10 6.98
C ASN A 354 16.61 -19.56 6.86
N VAL A 355 15.89 -19.70 7.97
CA VAL A 355 14.56 -20.32 8.00
C VAL A 355 13.62 -19.49 8.85
N ASP A 356 12.52 -19.09 8.24
CA ASP A 356 11.37 -18.48 8.90
C ASP A 356 10.13 -19.27 8.54
N ALA A 357 9.59 -20.03 9.49
CA ALA A 357 8.46 -20.93 9.25
C ALA A 357 7.45 -20.84 10.39
N GLY A 358 6.20 -21.15 10.13
CA GLY A 358 5.20 -21.14 11.18
C GLY A 358 3.93 -21.89 10.86
N LEU A 359 3.23 -22.25 11.93
CA LEU A 359 1.89 -22.83 11.91
C LEU A 359 0.88 -21.77 12.35
N MET A 360 -0.25 -21.69 11.66
CA MET A 360 -1.27 -20.66 11.85
C MET A 360 -2.64 -21.29 12.07
N LEU A 361 -3.37 -20.74 13.03
CA LEU A 361 -4.78 -20.98 13.26
C LEU A 361 -5.47 -19.61 13.30
N HIS A 362 -6.53 -19.43 12.53
CA HIS A 362 -7.32 -18.21 12.52
C HIS A 362 -8.80 -18.55 12.51
N HIS A 363 -9.53 -18.01 13.49
CA HIS A 363 -10.97 -18.18 13.62
C HIS A 363 -11.65 -16.82 13.51
N THR A 364 -12.65 -16.73 12.62
CA THR A 364 -13.52 -15.58 12.44
C THR A 364 -14.94 -15.97 12.79
N GLN A 365 -15.60 -15.19 13.64
CA GLN A 365 -16.98 -15.36 14.06
C GLN A 365 -17.77 -14.08 13.77
N PHE A 366 -18.95 -14.24 13.19
CA PHE A 366 -19.94 -13.20 12.96
C PHE A 366 -21.12 -13.38 13.91
N ASP A 367 -21.69 -12.27 14.38
CA ASP A 367 -22.94 -12.28 15.17
C ASP A 367 -24.17 -12.59 14.30
N LYS A 368 -24.09 -12.31 12.99
CA LYS A 368 -25.12 -12.56 11.99
C LYS A 368 -24.64 -13.51 10.91
N THR A 369 -25.55 -14.31 10.37
CA THR A 369 -25.26 -15.22 9.25
C THR A 369 -25.10 -14.45 7.95
N LEU A 370 -23.98 -14.67 7.26
CA LEU A 370 -23.76 -14.19 5.90
C LEU A 370 -24.44 -15.16 4.92
N ILE A 371 -25.39 -14.66 4.15
CA ILE A 371 -26.09 -15.43 3.11
C ILE A 371 -26.03 -14.65 1.81
N ARG A 372 -25.24 -15.15 0.86
CA ARG A 372 -25.09 -14.50 -0.45
C ARG A 372 -26.36 -14.64 -1.27
N ASN A 373 -26.65 -13.64 -2.11
CA ASN A 373 -27.75 -13.73 -3.07
C ASN A 373 -27.59 -14.98 -3.95
N ALA A 374 -28.66 -15.75 -4.09
CA ALA A 374 -28.66 -17.01 -4.82
C ALA A 374 -28.46 -16.78 -6.33
N THR A 375 -27.21 -16.84 -6.77
CA THR A 375 -26.80 -16.77 -8.18
C THR A 375 -25.84 -17.92 -8.48
N LEU A 376 -25.76 -18.37 -9.73
CA LEU A 376 -24.88 -19.47 -10.13
C LEU A 376 -23.39 -19.21 -9.82
N TYR A 377 -22.94 -17.95 -9.88
CA TYR A 377 -21.56 -17.61 -9.54
C TYR A 377 -21.31 -17.59 -8.02
N ASN A 378 -22.35 -17.41 -7.19
CA ASN A 378 -22.26 -17.42 -5.73
C ASN A 378 -22.39 -18.83 -5.11
N SER A 379 -22.52 -19.89 -5.91
CA SER A 379 -22.72 -21.26 -5.39
C SER A 379 -21.61 -21.75 -4.44
N PHE A 380 -20.39 -21.23 -4.58
CA PHE A 380 -19.25 -21.52 -3.70
C PHE A 380 -18.81 -20.30 -2.88
N ALA A 381 -19.63 -19.25 -2.81
CA ALA A 381 -19.32 -18.13 -1.93
C ALA A 381 -19.61 -18.54 -0.49
N PHE A 382 -18.82 -18.01 0.46
CA PHE A 382 -18.99 -18.30 1.89
C PHE A 382 -20.43 -18.03 2.34
N GLN A 383 -21.01 -19.01 3.03
CA GLN A 383 -22.31 -18.91 3.68
C GLN A 383 -22.18 -19.45 5.11
N GLY A 384 -22.63 -18.66 6.08
CA GLY A 384 -22.51 -19.02 7.49
C GLY A 384 -22.11 -17.84 8.37
N ASN A 385 -21.87 -18.13 9.64
CA ASN A 385 -21.48 -17.15 10.65
C ASN A 385 -20.09 -17.42 11.25
N ALA A 386 -19.38 -18.47 10.84
CA ALA A 386 -18.07 -18.81 11.37
C ALA A 386 -17.18 -19.40 10.28
N ASN A 387 -15.88 -19.07 10.31
CA ASN A 387 -14.87 -19.69 9.48
C ASN A 387 -13.61 -19.93 10.30
N THR A 388 -13.03 -21.12 10.16
CA THR A 388 -11.76 -21.45 10.80
C THR A 388 -10.77 -21.88 9.73
N ASN A 389 -9.63 -21.20 9.67
CA ASN A 389 -8.55 -21.53 8.78
C ASN A 389 -7.36 -22.07 9.58
N VAL A 390 -6.76 -23.15 9.08
CA VAL A 390 -5.47 -23.68 9.55
C VAL A 390 -4.47 -23.62 8.41
N GLY A 391 -3.21 -23.35 8.70
CA GLY A 391 -2.20 -23.25 7.65
C GLY A 391 -0.78 -23.29 8.16
N ALA A 392 0.14 -23.35 7.21
CA ALA A 392 1.58 -23.33 7.46
C ALA A 392 2.28 -22.49 6.40
N TYR A 393 3.32 -21.77 6.80
CA TYR A 393 4.20 -21.06 5.89
C TYR A 393 5.66 -21.42 6.14
N ALA A 394 6.48 -21.25 5.10
CA ALA A 394 7.93 -21.37 5.20
C ALA A 394 8.60 -20.39 4.23
N ASN A 395 9.65 -19.76 4.72
CA ASN A 395 10.60 -18.94 3.97
C ASN A 395 11.98 -19.51 4.25
N ILE A 396 12.70 -19.89 3.20
CA ILE A 396 14.00 -20.55 3.30
C ILE A 396 15.00 -19.81 2.41
N ALA A 397 16.04 -19.24 3.03
CA ALA A 397 17.14 -18.58 2.36
C ALA A 397 18.32 -19.55 2.19
N LEU A 398 18.65 -19.87 0.93
CA LEU A 398 19.73 -20.75 0.50
C LEU A 398 20.72 -19.95 -0.38
N GLY A 399 21.46 -19.03 0.24
CA GLY A 399 22.44 -18.18 -0.46
C GLY A 399 21.78 -17.27 -1.49
N TYR A 400 21.95 -17.60 -2.78
CA TYR A 400 21.37 -16.84 -3.91
C TYR A 400 19.92 -17.21 -4.24
N ILE A 401 19.37 -18.23 -3.58
CA ILE A 401 18.00 -18.74 -3.77
C ILE A 401 17.20 -18.45 -2.50
N SER A 402 16.00 -17.92 -2.64
CA SER A 402 15.02 -17.74 -1.57
C SER A 402 13.73 -18.44 -1.96
N LEU A 403 13.38 -19.49 -1.21
CA LEU A 403 12.14 -20.23 -1.36
C LEU A 403 11.10 -19.68 -0.39
N PHE A 404 9.85 -19.60 -0.83
CA PHE A 404 8.75 -19.16 0.02
C PHE A 404 7.48 -19.90 -0.32
N GLY A 405 6.60 -20.07 0.66
CA GLY A 405 5.28 -20.63 0.42
C GLY A 405 4.37 -20.59 1.64
N GLU A 406 3.08 -20.70 1.38
CA GLU A 406 2.01 -20.80 2.37
C GLU A 406 0.93 -21.75 1.85
N VAL A 407 0.46 -22.64 2.71
CA VAL A 407 -0.71 -23.47 2.47
C VAL A 407 -1.71 -23.24 3.59
N ALA A 408 -2.99 -23.15 3.23
CA ALA A 408 -4.09 -22.93 4.15
C ALA A 408 -5.29 -23.80 3.77
N HIS A 409 -6.06 -24.19 4.77
CA HIS A 409 -7.27 -24.97 4.65
C HIS A 409 -8.37 -24.29 5.45
N SER A 410 -9.48 -23.97 4.80
CA SER A 410 -10.72 -23.59 5.48
C SER A 410 -11.38 -24.85 5.97
N LEU A 411 -11.49 -25.03 7.29
CA LEU A 411 -12.04 -26.26 7.88
C LEU A 411 -13.44 -26.52 7.30
N GLN A 412 -13.69 -27.78 6.94
CA GLN A 412 -14.91 -28.25 6.27
C GLN A 412 -15.10 -27.77 4.82
N HIS A 413 -14.09 -27.12 4.21
CA HIS A 413 -14.16 -26.54 2.87
C HIS A 413 -12.85 -26.74 2.08
N GLY A 414 -12.43 -25.74 1.30
CA GLY A 414 -11.33 -25.85 0.35
C GLY A 414 -9.96 -25.48 0.91
N TRP A 415 -8.95 -25.77 0.09
CA TRP A 415 -7.55 -25.44 0.29
C TRP A 415 -7.12 -24.26 -0.59
N GLY A 416 -6.18 -23.48 -0.08
CA GLY A 416 -5.43 -22.49 -0.84
C GLY A 416 -3.93 -22.72 -0.64
N GLY A 417 -3.14 -22.50 -1.68
CA GLY A 417 -1.69 -22.65 -1.62
C GLY A 417 -0.98 -21.71 -2.58
N VAL A 418 0.16 -21.19 -2.13
CA VAL A 418 1.09 -20.41 -2.93
C VAL A 418 2.52 -20.83 -2.60
N ALA A 419 3.35 -20.99 -3.61
CA ALA A 419 4.78 -21.28 -3.44
C ALA A 419 5.59 -20.61 -4.55
N GLY A 420 6.80 -20.20 -4.24
CA GLY A 420 7.66 -19.53 -5.21
C GLY A 420 9.12 -19.54 -4.83
N VAL A 421 9.93 -19.06 -5.77
CA VAL A 421 11.37 -18.94 -5.66
C VAL A 421 11.82 -17.60 -6.22
N LEU A 422 12.73 -16.94 -5.50
CA LEU A 422 13.51 -15.81 -5.98
C LEU A 422 14.97 -16.26 -6.10
N ALA A 423 15.60 -16.08 -7.25
CA ALA A 423 16.96 -16.53 -7.49
C ALA A 423 17.80 -15.46 -8.19
N GLY A 424 18.95 -15.12 -7.59
CA GLY A 424 20.02 -14.39 -8.28
C GLY A 424 20.89 -15.36 -9.06
N VAL A 425 20.52 -15.67 -10.31
CA VAL A 425 21.23 -16.66 -11.15
C VAL A 425 22.66 -16.19 -11.47
N THR A 426 22.82 -14.90 -11.74
CA THR A 426 24.13 -14.24 -11.90
C THR A 426 24.07 -12.84 -11.29
N PRO A 427 25.21 -12.12 -11.11
CA PRO A 427 25.18 -10.71 -10.67
C PRO A 427 24.37 -9.76 -11.57
N LYS A 428 24.02 -10.20 -12.79
CA LYS A 428 23.24 -9.44 -13.77
C LYS A 428 21.83 -9.97 -13.97
N LEU A 429 21.54 -11.23 -13.61
CA LEU A 429 20.27 -11.90 -13.89
C LEU A 429 19.61 -12.36 -12.60
N GLU A 430 18.42 -11.83 -12.35
CA GLU A 430 17.52 -12.23 -11.28
C GLU A 430 16.26 -12.84 -11.89
N ILE A 431 15.74 -13.90 -11.27
CA ILE A 431 14.54 -14.61 -11.68
C ILE A 431 13.61 -14.77 -10.48
N SER A 432 12.31 -14.70 -10.75
CA SER A 432 11.25 -14.96 -9.79
C SER A 432 10.23 -15.91 -10.41
N MET A 433 9.79 -16.92 -9.67
CA MET A 433 8.73 -17.84 -10.11
C MET A 433 7.76 -18.06 -8.96
N LEU A 434 6.47 -18.14 -9.25
CA LEU A 434 5.44 -18.40 -8.25
C LEU A 434 4.31 -19.21 -8.89
N ALA A 435 3.89 -20.26 -8.20
CA ALA A 435 2.68 -21.01 -8.50
C ALA A 435 1.66 -20.78 -7.39
N ARG A 436 0.39 -20.63 -7.78
CA ARG A 436 -0.73 -20.44 -6.86
C ARG A 436 -1.91 -21.32 -7.27
N HIS A 437 -2.62 -21.83 -6.28
CA HIS A 437 -3.84 -22.61 -6.45
C HIS A 437 -4.79 -22.35 -5.29
N TYR A 438 -5.98 -21.84 -5.59
CA TYR A 438 -7.02 -21.50 -4.64
C TYR A 438 -8.32 -22.20 -5.05
N GLN A 439 -8.81 -23.11 -4.21
CA GLN A 439 -10.05 -23.82 -4.47
C GLN A 439 -11.27 -22.87 -4.41
N ARG A 440 -12.38 -23.33 -4.97
CA ARG A 440 -13.60 -22.51 -5.15
C ARG A 440 -14.26 -22.17 -3.82
N ASP A 441 -14.10 -23.01 -2.82
CA ASP A 441 -14.65 -22.95 -1.49
C ASP A 441 -13.58 -22.67 -0.42
N PHE A 442 -12.41 -22.15 -0.82
CA PHE A 442 -11.43 -21.62 0.13
C PHE A 442 -11.83 -20.19 0.54
N TYR A 443 -11.82 -19.91 1.85
CA TYR A 443 -12.31 -18.63 2.39
C TYR A 443 -11.27 -17.95 3.27
N SER A 444 -10.91 -16.72 2.94
CA SER A 444 -10.02 -15.89 3.77
C SER A 444 -10.42 -14.42 3.69
N PHE A 445 -10.75 -13.82 4.83
CA PHE A 445 -11.28 -12.45 4.90
C PHE A 445 -10.21 -11.38 5.09
N TYR A 446 -9.01 -11.76 5.51
CA TYR A 446 -7.88 -10.88 5.84
C TYR A 446 -6.66 -11.13 4.96
N THR A 447 -6.91 -11.62 3.75
CA THR A 447 -5.89 -12.07 2.81
C THR A 447 -5.40 -10.96 1.89
N ASN A 448 -4.14 -11.06 1.48
CA ASN A 448 -3.50 -10.20 0.48
C ASN A 448 -2.43 -10.98 -0.32
N ALA A 449 -2.63 -12.29 -0.43
CA ALA A 449 -1.81 -13.14 -1.28
C ALA A 449 -1.90 -12.68 -2.75
N LEU A 450 -0.85 -12.97 -3.52
CA LEU A 450 -0.86 -12.67 -4.95
C LEU A 450 -2.01 -13.42 -5.64
N SER A 451 -2.86 -12.68 -6.33
CA SER A 451 -4.10 -13.16 -6.95
C SER A 451 -4.49 -12.20 -8.07
N GLU A 452 -5.13 -12.73 -9.11
CA GLU A 452 -5.78 -11.94 -10.16
C GLU A 452 -7.19 -11.54 -9.75
N ASN A 453 -7.89 -12.40 -9.00
CA ASN A 453 -9.12 -12.03 -8.33
C ASN A 453 -8.85 -11.08 -7.15
N SER A 454 -9.85 -10.27 -6.80
CA SER A 454 -9.81 -9.39 -5.61
C SER A 454 -9.67 -10.16 -4.30
N ILE A 455 -9.99 -11.46 -4.30
CA ILE A 455 -9.81 -12.39 -3.18
C ILE A 455 -9.20 -13.68 -3.78
N PRO A 456 -8.18 -14.29 -3.14
CA PRO A 456 -7.55 -15.55 -3.56
C PRO A 456 -8.50 -16.73 -3.36
N GLN A 457 -9.44 -16.88 -4.27
CA GLN A 457 -10.45 -17.93 -4.33
C GLN A 457 -10.71 -18.25 -5.80
N ASN A 458 -10.98 -19.52 -6.12
CA ASN A 458 -11.34 -19.94 -7.48
C ASN A 458 -10.28 -19.50 -8.53
N GLU A 459 -8.99 -19.74 -8.26
CA GLU A 459 -7.92 -19.31 -9.16
C GLU A 459 -6.72 -20.24 -9.09
N SER A 460 -6.17 -20.62 -10.25
CA SER A 460 -4.85 -21.23 -10.36
C SER A 460 -3.99 -20.36 -11.27
N GLY A 461 -2.69 -20.26 -11.01
CA GLY A 461 -1.82 -19.51 -11.91
C GLY A 461 -0.33 -19.71 -11.66
N ILE A 462 0.45 -19.36 -12.68
CA ILE A 462 1.91 -19.41 -12.67
C ILE A 462 2.43 -18.05 -13.14
N TYR A 463 3.25 -17.45 -12.29
CA TYR A 463 4.00 -16.22 -12.56
C TYR A 463 5.46 -16.56 -12.78
N TRP A 464 6.06 -15.96 -13.81
CA TRP A 464 7.49 -15.99 -14.07
C TRP A 464 7.99 -14.58 -14.38
N GLY A 465 8.86 -14.05 -13.52
CA GLY A 465 9.50 -12.76 -13.68
C GLY A 465 11.01 -12.87 -13.83
N TRP A 466 11.60 -11.88 -14.49
CA TRP A 466 13.05 -11.76 -14.66
C TRP A 466 13.48 -10.30 -14.67
N LYS A 467 14.73 -10.07 -14.30
CA LYS A 467 15.40 -8.77 -14.35
C LYS A 467 16.85 -8.97 -14.78
N TYR A 468 17.20 -8.37 -15.91
CA TYR A 468 18.53 -8.45 -16.49
C TYR A 468 19.19 -7.07 -16.57
N ARG A 469 20.36 -6.93 -15.96
CA ARG A 469 21.16 -5.70 -15.96
C ARG A 469 22.29 -5.82 -16.98
N PHE A 470 22.09 -5.28 -18.18
CA PHE A 470 23.12 -5.26 -19.23
C PHE A 470 24.37 -4.49 -18.76
N SER A 471 24.15 -3.34 -18.10
CA SER A 471 25.19 -2.47 -17.56
C SER A 471 24.64 -1.68 -16.36
N LYS A 472 25.47 -0.83 -15.75
CA LYS A 472 25.02 0.15 -14.73
C LYS A 472 24.02 1.19 -15.28
N ARG A 473 23.90 1.31 -16.61
CA ARG A 473 23.00 2.27 -17.27
C ARG A 473 21.75 1.63 -17.85
N SER A 474 21.75 0.32 -18.13
CA SER A 474 20.66 -0.34 -18.85
C SER A 474 20.19 -1.59 -18.12
N ALA A 475 18.88 -1.68 -17.88
CA ALA A 475 18.24 -2.85 -17.31
C ALA A 475 16.93 -3.16 -18.05
N LEU A 476 16.61 -4.44 -18.14
CA LEU A 476 15.36 -4.96 -18.69
C LEU A 476 14.70 -5.85 -17.66
N ALA A 477 13.45 -5.59 -17.33
CA ALA A 477 12.64 -6.41 -16.45
C ALA A 477 11.39 -6.85 -17.21
N GLY A 478 10.90 -8.05 -16.91
CA GLY A 478 9.64 -8.51 -17.47
C GLY A 478 9.03 -9.64 -16.68
N TYR A 479 7.76 -9.92 -16.94
CA TYR A 479 7.09 -11.09 -16.41
C TYR A 479 6.04 -11.64 -17.38
N MET A 480 5.65 -12.88 -17.12
CA MET A 480 4.49 -13.55 -17.68
C MET A 480 3.70 -14.16 -16.52
N ASP A 481 2.38 -13.97 -16.51
CA ASP A 481 1.45 -14.57 -15.56
C ASP A 481 0.33 -15.25 -16.35
N PHE A 482 0.19 -16.56 -16.18
CA PHE A 482 -0.89 -17.35 -16.76
C PHE A 482 -1.81 -17.76 -15.63
N PHE A 483 -3.11 -17.50 -15.78
CA PHE A 483 -4.08 -17.77 -14.73
C PHE A 483 -5.39 -18.32 -15.31
N GLU A 484 -6.07 -19.10 -14.49
CA GLU A 484 -7.36 -19.68 -14.79
C GLU A 484 -8.32 -19.55 -13.60
N PHE A 485 -9.61 -19.45 -13.93
CA PHE A 485 -10.72 -19.40 -12.98
C PHE A 485 -11.62 -20.61 -13.25
N PRO A 486 -11.47 -21.69 -12.46
CA PRO A 486 -12.21 -22.94 -12.70
C PRO A 486 -13.73 -22.85 -12.55
N TRP A 487 -14.25 -21.78 -11.95
CA TRP A 487 -15.68 -21.51 -11.74
C TRP A 487 -16.10 -20.12 -12.25
N LEU A 488 -17.42 -19.97 -12.38
CA LEU A 488 -18.11 -18.75 -12.79
C LEU A 488 -17.75 -17.55 -11.92
N LYS A 489 -17.74 -16.36 -12.52
CA LYS A 489 -17.54 -15.09 -11.82
C LYS A 489 -18.62 -14.09 -12.19
N PHE A 490 -18.73 -13.03 -11.41
CA PHE A 490 -19.59 -11.90 -11.78
C PHE A 490 -19.20 -11.40 -13.18
N ARG A 491 -20.20 -11.30 -14.08
CA ARG A 491 -20.03 -10.94 -15.51
C ARG A 491 -19.20 -11.92 -16.36
N ASN A 492 -18.90 -13.13 -15.87
CA ASN A 492 -18.24 -14.21 -16.62
C ASN A 492 -18.92 -15.55 -16.31
N TYR A 493 -19.82 -16.01 -17.19
CA TYR A 493 -20.71 -17.15 -16.92
C TYR A 493 -20.18 -18.50 -17.44
N ARG A 494 -18.86 -18.68 -17.49
CA ARG A 494 -18.20 -19.99 -17.64
C ARG A 494 -16.79 -19.93 -17.02
N PRO A 495 -16.11 -21.07 -16.80
CA PRO A 495 -14.69 -21.07 -16.44
C PRO A 495 -13.86 -20.32 -17.48
N THR A 496 -12.94 -19.48 -17.03
CA THR A 496 -12.15 -18.62 -17.92
C THR A 496 -10.65 -18.79 -17.68
N GLN A 497 -9.87 -18.47 -18.71
CA GLN A 497 -8.42 -18.37 -18.63
C GLN A 497 -8.00 -16.97 -19.06
N GLY A 498 -6.80 -16.58 -18.66
CA GLY A 498 -6.21 -15.32 -19.06
C GLY A 498 -4.70 -15.34 -18.93
N SER A 499 -4.09 -14.33 -19.52
CA SER A 499 -2.65 -14.15 -19.49
C SER A 499 -2.32 -12.68 -19.39
N GLU A 500 -1.25 -12.38 -18.68
CA GLU A 500 -0.70 -11.05 -18.60
C GLU A 500 0.81 -11.10 -18.74
N TRP A 501 1.38 -10.18 -19.52
CA TRP A 501 2.82 -10.01 -19.58
C TRP A 501 3.21 -8.54 -19.59
N LEU A 502 4.40 -8.27 -19.10
CA LEU A 502 4.98 -6.92 -19.04
C LEU A 502 6.45 -6.98 -19.42
N LEU A 503 6.91 -5.98 -20.15
CA LEU A 503 8.30 -5.74 -20.46
C LEU A 503 8.63 -4.27 -20.19
N ARG A 504 9.66 -4.02 -19.38
CA ARG A 504 10.13 -2.68 -19.00
C ARG A 504 11.62 -2.56 -19.24
N TYR A 505 12.01 -1.63 -20.10
CA TYR A 505 13.40 -1.25 -20.32
C TYR A 505 13.70 0.09 -19.65
N GLN A 506 14.75 0.15 -18.84
CA GLN A 506 15.21 1.36 -18.18
C GLN A 506 16.61 1.74 -18.67
N TYR A 507 16.79 3.01 -19.01
CA TYR A 507 18.05 3.56 -19.51
C TYR A 507 18.44 4.85 -18.79
N LYS A 508 19.57 4.85 -18.09
CA LYS A 508 20.18 6.02 -17.46
C LYS A 508 21.19 6.63 -18.43
N ALA A 509 20.75 7.62 -19.21
CA ALA A 509 21.62 8.31 -20.16
C ALA A 509 22.74 9.09 -19.44
N SER A 510 22.43 9.68 -18.28
CA SER A 510 23.41 10.33 -17.39
C SER A 510 22.99 10.20 -15.92
N ARG A 511 23.71 10.85 -14.99
CA ARG A 511 23.28 10.95 -13.58
C ARG A 511 22.01 11.80 -13.38
N SER A 512 21.66 12.62 -14.37
CA SER A 512 20.54 13.56 -14.32
C SER A 512 19.40 13.17 -15.26
N VAL A 513 19.57 12.17 -16.12
CA VAL A 513 18.56 11.79 -17.14
C VAL A 513 18.31 10.30 -17.10
N THR A 514 17.07 9.92 -16.83
CA THR A 514 16.60 8.54 -16.86
C THR A 514 15.40 8.41 -17.78
N PHE A 515 15.41 7.37 -18.61
CA PHE A 515 14.29 6.99 -19.46
C PHE A 515 13.79 5.62 -19.06
N PHE A 516 12.49 5.39 -19.23
CA PHE A 516 11.99 4.03 -19.35
C PHE A 516 10.93 3.90 -20.44
N ALA A 517 10.87 2.71 -21.00
CA ALA A 517 9.82 2.26 -21.89
C ALA A 517 9.18 1.00 -21.30
N GLN A 518 7.86 0.94 -21.29
CA GLN A 518 7.11 -0.19 -20.75
C GLN A 518 6.00 -0.60 -21.71
N VAL A 519 5.87 -1.90 -21.94
CA VAL A 519 4.76 -2.53 -22.66
C VAL A 519 4.10 -3.53 -21.74
N ARG A 520 2.78 -3.52 -21.67
CA ARG A 520 1.97 -4.49 -20.93
C ARG A 520 0.81 -4.94 -21.80
N GLU A 521 0.51 -6.23 -21.78
CA GLU A 521 -0.70 -6.77 -22.36
C GLU A 521 -1.40 -7.67 -21.34
N GLU A 522 -2.70 -7.49 -21.20
CA GLU A 522 -3.57 -8.32 -20.38
C GLU A 522 -4.70 -8.85 -21.26
N THR A 523 -4.87 -10.17 -21.29
CA THR A 523 -5.96 -10.82 -22.01
C THR A 523 -6.83 -11.57 -21.01
N LYS A 524 -8.11 -11.22 -20.96
CA LYS A 524 -9.12 -11.87 -20.13
C LYS A 524 -10.37 -12.11 -20.94
N ALA A 525 -10.99 -13.27 -20.75
CA ALA A 525 -12.31 -13.52 -21.31
C ALA A 525 -13.35 -12.58 -20.66
N ARG A 526 -14.20 -11.96 -21.50
CA ARG A 526 -15.36 -11.17 -21.10
C ARG A 526 -16.61 -11.67 -21.81
N ASN A 527 -17.76 -11.61 -21.14
CA ASN A 527 -19.03 -11.86 -21.78
C ASN A 527 -19.29 -10.82 -22.88
N LEU A 528 -19.76 -11.27 -24.04
CA LEU A 528 -20.32 -10.42 -25.07
C LEU A 528 -21.69 -9.92 -24.62
N THR A 529 -22.00 -8.67 -24.98
CA THR A 529 -23.27 -8.01 -24.64
C THR A 529 -24.42 -8.40 -25.59
N ASP A 530 -24.28 -9.50 -26.33
CA ASP A 530 -25.28 -9.94 -27.31
C ASP A 530 -26.52 -10.51 -26.60
N GLU A 531 -27.71 -10.16 -27.11
CA GLU A 531 -29.03 -10.64 -26.66
C GLU A 531 -29.28 -12.11 -27.06
N ASN A 532 -28.34 -13.00 -26.77
CA ASN A 532 -28.49 -14.44 -26.98
C ASN A 532 -28.54 -15.17 -25.64
N ASN A 533 -29.40 -16.18 -25.54
CA ASN A 533 -29.54 -17.05 -24.36
C ASN A 533 -28.25 -17.82 -24.00
N LEU A 534 -27.27 -17.83 -24.91
CA LEU A 534 -25.94 -18.38 -24.70
C LEU A 534 -24.98 -17.21 -24.46
N TYR A 535 -24.56 -17.00 -23.21
CA TYR A 535 -23.52 -16.03 -22.86
C TYR A 535 -22.21 -16.37 -23.58
N GLN A 536 -21.98 -15.78 -24.74
CA GLN A 536 -20.75 -15.94 -25.50
C GLN A 536 -19.63 -15.15 -24.83
N LEU A 537 -18.40 -15.64 -24.90
CA LEU A 537 -17.22 -14.91 -24.44
C LEU A 537 -16.24 -14.68 -25.57
N ALA A 538 -15.67 -13.49 -25.58
CA ALA A 538 -14.51 -13.15 -26.39
C ALA A 538 -13.33 -12.80 -25.48
N ALA A 539 -12.12 -12.94 -26.03
CA ALA A 539 -10.93 -12.42 -25.39
C ALA A 539 -10.95 -10.88 -25.47
N GLY A 540 -11.01 -10.23 -24.31
CA GLY A 540 -10.73 -8.81 -24.16
C GLY A 540 -9.25 -8.62 -23.95
N THR A 541 -8.56 -8.02 -24.92
CA THR A 541 -7.11 -7.75 -24.85
C THR A 541 -6.88 -6.28 -24.62
N ARG A 542 -6.26 -5.94 -23.50
CA ARG A 542 -5.82 -4.59 -23.16
C ARG A 542 -4.31 -4.47 -23.33
N ARG A 543 -3.85 -3.46 -24.06
CA ARG A 543 -2.43 -3.15 -24.26
C ARG A 543 -2.12 -1.76 -23.76
N ASN A 544 -1.11 -1.64 -22.91
CA ASN A 544 -0.63 -0.35 -22.42
C ASN A 544 0.83 -0.17 -22.83
N PHE A 545 1.14 0.99 -23.39
CA PHE A 545 2.49 1.42 -23.72
C PHE A 545 2.80 2.70 -22.94
N THR A 546 3.94 2.76 -22.27
CA THR A 546 4.37 3.95 -21.52
C THR A 546 5.80 4.31 -21.88
N LEU A 547 6.02 5.58 -22.18
CA LEU A 547 7.34 6.20 -22.27
C LEU A 547 7.44 7.29 -21.22
N GLN A 548 8.56 7.33 -20.51
CA GLN A 548 8.82 8.37 -19.52
C GLN A 548 10.28 8.81 -19.58
N ALA A 549 10.47 10.12 -19.39
CA ALA A 549 11.76 10.76 -19.24
C ALA A 549 11.76 11.58 -17.94
N ASP A 550 12.64 11.23 -17.02
CA ASP A 550 12.92 11.98 -15.79
C ASP A 550 14.24 12.75 -15.98
N TYR A 551 14.18 14.07 -15.83
CA TYR A 551 15.31 14.98 -16.11
C TYR A 551 15.53 15.97 -14.98
N VAL A 552 16.71 15.93 -14.35
CA VAL A 552 17.16 16.92 -13.38
C VAL A 552 17.89 18.04 -14.12
N ALA A 553 17.14 19.07 -14.53
CA ALA A 553 17.65 20.20 -15.31
C ALA A 553 18.68 21.03 -14.53
N THR A 554 18.39 21.28 -13.26
CA THR A 554 19.31 21.93 -12.31
C THR A 554 19.15 21.29 -10.94
N ARG A 555 19.96 21.69 -9.94
CA ARG A 555 19.78 21.23 -8.56
C ARG A 555 18.41 21.59 -7.95
N GLN A 556 17.73 22.58 -8.52
CA GLN A 556 16.43 23.07 -8.04
C GLN A 556 15.28 22.70 -8.98
N LEU A 557 15.53 22.39 -10.25
CA LEU A 557 14.50 22.12 -11.24
C LEU A 557 14.57 20.68 -11.73
N GLN A 558 13.49 19.95 -11.52
CA GLN A 558 13.27 18.61 -12.03
C GLN A 558 12.08 18.62 -12.99
N LEU A 559 12.20 17.90 -14.09
CA LEU A 559 11.18 17.79 -15.13
C LEU A 559 10.89 16.31 -15.36
N LYS A 560 9.62 16.00 -15.63
CA LYS A 560 9.19 14.65 -15.94
C LYS A 560 8.17 14.68 -17.07
N SER A 561 8.51 14.01 -18.17
CA SER A 561 7.66 13.93 -19.35
C SER A 561 7.17 12.50 -19.50
N ARG A 562 5.88 12.31 -19.73
CA ARG A 562 5.27 10.98 -19.87
C ARG A 562 4.30 10.94 -21.04
N ILE A 563 4.36 9.86 -21.79
CA ILE A 563 3.40 9.50 -22.83
C ILE A 563 2.88 8.11 -22.50
N GLN A 564 1.56 7.94 -22.48
CA GLN A 564 0.94 6.65 -22.27
C GLN A 564 -0.15 6.41 -23.30
N PHE A 565 -0.08 5.25 -23.95
CA PHE A 565 -1.07 4.77 -24.90
C PHE A 565 -1.75 3.53 -24.33
N SER A 566 -3.06 3.40 -24.57
CA SER A 566 -3.92 2.33 -24.07
C SER A 566 -4.82 1.88 -25.20
N SER A 567 -4.76 0.61 -25.60
CA SER A 567 -5.74 0.03 -26.52
C SER A 567 -6.49 -1.11 -25.86
N PHE A 568 -7.76 -1.23 -26.19
CA PHE A 568 -8.60 -2.33 -25.75
C PHE A 568 -9.30 -2.91 -26.96
N GLN A 569 -9.25 -4.24 -27.10
CA GLN A 569 -9.86 -4.95 -28.21
C GLN A 569 -10.80 -6.02 -27.66
N LEU A 570 -12.05 -6.02 -28.14
CA LEU A 570 -13.06 -7.02 -27.81
C LEU A 570 -13.92 -7.29 -29.05
N ASN A 571 -14.05 -8.56 -29.44
CA ASN A 571 -14.90 -8.99 -30.56
C ASN A 571 -14.65 -8.23 -31.88
N GLY A 572 -13.38 -7.94 -32.20
CA GLY A 572 -13.02 -7.16 -33.41
C GLY A 572 -13.15 -5.65 -33.28
N ASN A 573 -13.85 -5.14 -32.26
CA ASN A 573 -13.90 -3.71 -31.96
C ASN A 573 -12.64 -3.32 -31.16
N ALA A 574 -12.00 -2.21 -31.55
CA ALA A 574 -10.84 -1.68 -30.88
C ALA A 574 -11.08 -0.22 -30.49
N THR A 575 -10.83 0.10 -29.23
CA THR A 575 -10.89 1.45 -28.66
C THR A 575 -9.52 1.86 -28.17
N GLN A 576 -9.23 3.16 -28.16
CA GLN A 576 -7.92 3.69 -27.86
C GLN A 576 -7.95 4.78 -26.79
N GLY A 577 -6.77 5.09 -26.27
CA GLY A 577 -6.56 6.14 -25.30
C GLY A 577 -5.12 6.63 -25.31
N LEU A 578 -4.94 7.93 -25.16
CA LEU A 578 -3.65 8.61 -25.11
C LEU A 578 -3.63 9.58 -23.93
N LEU A 579 -2.51 9.60 -23.23
CA LEU A 579 -2.18 10.61 -22.22
C LEU A 579 -0.80 11.18 -22.50
N LEU A 580 -0.70 12.51 -22.42
CA LEU A 580 0.55 13.26 -22.42
C LEU A 580 0.61 14.03 -21.10
N ALA A 581 1.69 13.89 -20.33
CA ALA A 581 1.87 14.63 -19.09
C ALA A 581 3.26 15.24 -19.00
N GLN A 582 3.31 16.46 -18.48
CA GLN A 582 4.54 17.17 -18.16
C GLN A 582 4.45 17.67 -16.72
N ASP A 583 5.41 17.25 -15.90
CA ASP A 583 5.60 17.74 -14.54
C ASP A 583 6.84 18.64 -14.49
N ALA A 584 6.77 19.67 -13.66
CA ALA A 584 7.88 20.53 -13.31
C ALA A 584 7.89 20.76 -11.80
N THR A 585 8.97 20.34 -11.15
CA THR A 585 9.20 20.52 -9.72
C THR A 585 10.34 21.50 -9.53
N TYR A 586 10.05 22.63 -8.91
CA TYR A 586 11.04 23.60 -8.45
C TYR A 586 11.19 23.52 -6.93
N GLU A 587 12.36 23.16 -6.43
CA GLU A 587 12.63 22.93 -5.02
C GLU A 587 13.76 23.81 -4.47
N THR A 588 13.47 24.45 -3.34
CA THR A 588 14.42 25.22 -2.53
C THR A 588 14.38 24.74 -1.09
N MET A 589 15.22 25.30 -0.22
CA MET A 589 15.22 24.97 1.21
C MET A 589 13.92 25.35 1.94
N ARG A 590 13.23 26.42 1.50
CA ARG A 590 12.03 26.96 2.18
C ARG A 590 10.72 26.62 1.48
N PHE A 591 10.73 26.47 0.16
CA PHE A 591 9.52 26.13 -0.58
C PHE A 591 9.80 25.18 -1.73
N SER A 592 8.78 24.40 -2.09
CA SER A 592 8.77 23.56 -3.29
C SER A 592 7.45 23.79 -4.02
N ILE A 593 7.52 23.90 -5.33
CA ILE A 593 6.37 24.04 -6.21
C ILE A 593 6.44 22.90 -7.22
N THR A 594 5.39 22.10 -7.30
CA THR A 594 5.22 21.08 -8.32
C THR A 594 4.01 21.42 -9.16
N ALA A 595 4.20 21.53 -10.47
CA ALA A 595 3.12 21.75 -11.42
C ALA A 595 3.05 20.58 -12.40
N ARG A 596 1.84 20.10 -12.70
CA ARG A 596 1.55 19.13 -13.76
C ARG A 596 0.58 19.73 -14.75
N TYR A 597 0.86 19.51 -16.02
CA TYR A 597 -0.10 19.65 -17.10
C TYR A 597 -0.24 18.33 -17.84
N ALA A 598 -1.46 17.81 -17.93
CA ALA A 598 -1.75 16.57 -18.61
C ALA A 598 -2.91 16.74 -19.60
N LEU A 599 -2.76 16.15 -20.78
CA LEU A 599 -3.79 16.03 -21.80
C LEU A 599 -4.17 14.57 -21.93
N PHE A 600 -5.46 14.29 -22.00
CA PHE A 600 -5.95 12.93 -22.15
C PHE A 600 -7.12 12.87 -23.13
N ASP A 601 -7.12 11.82 -23.94
CA ASP A 601 -8.20 11.46 -24.85
C ASP A 601 -8.35 9.94 -24.78
N THR A 602 -9.49 9.46 -24.25
CA THR A 602 -9.83 8.04 -24.23
C THR A 602 -11.23 7.82 -24.79
N ASP A 603 -11.37 6.81 -25.64
CA ASP A 603 -12.62 6.49 -26.33
C ASP A 603 -13.64 5.82 -25.39
N ASP A 604 -13.16 4.95 -24.48
CA ASP A 604 -13.99 4.17 -23.56
C ASP A 604 -13.39 4.14 -22.14
N TYR A 605 -14.23 3.80 -21.15
CA TYR A 605 -13.84 3.55 -19.77
C TYR A 605 -12.79 2.43 -19.65
N ASP A 606 -12.79 1.43 -20.53
CA ASP A 606 -11.75 0.39 -20.56
C ASP A 606 -10.36 0.93 -20.95
N ASN A 607 -10.30 2.07 -21.66
CA ASN A 607 -9.05 2.71 -22.05
C ASN A 607 -8.48 3.66 -21.00
N ARG A 608 -9.21 3.94 -19.92
CA ARG A 608 -8.81 4.93 -18.90
C ARG A 608 -7.39 4.71 -18.39
N ILE A 609 -6.70 5.82 -18.15
CA ILE A 609 -5.29 5.83 -17.79
C ILE A 609 -5.14 6.25 -16.33
N TYR A 610 -4.39 5.47 -15.56
CA TYR A 610 -4.08 5.77 -14.16
C TYR A 610 -2.63 6.24 -14.05
N ILE A 611 -2.42 7.43 -13.48
CA ILE A 611 -1.09 7.94 -13.17
C ILE A 611 -1.04 8.51 -11.76
N TYR A 612 0.08 8.32 -11.07
CA TYR A 612 0.34 8.96 -9.78
C TYR A 612 0.34 10.47 -9.94
N GLU A 613 -0.35 11.19 -9.07
CA GLU A 613 -0.28 12.65 -8.97
C GLU A 613 0.51 13.13 -7.76
N PRO A 614 1.32 14.19 -7.92
CA PRO A 614 1.91 14.88 -6.79
C PRO A 614 0.85 15.31 -5.77
N ASP A 615 1.14 15.08 -4.49
CA ASP A 615 0.21 15.33 -3.40
C ASP A 615 0.92 15.82 -2.14
N THR A 616 0.13 16.13 -1.11
CA THR A 616 0.60 16.51 0.22
C THR A 616 1.29 15.35 0.94
N TRP A 617 2.05 15.64 2.00
CA TRP A 617 2.81 14.62 2.73
C TRP A 617 1.90 13.50 3.29
N LEU A 618 2.28 12.24 3.05
CA LEU A 618 1.46 11.05 3.36
C LEU A 618 0.05 11.10 2.77
N ALA A 619 -0.12 11.73 1.61
CA ALA A 619 -1.31 11.56 0.78
C ALA A 619 -0.90 10.84 -0.51
N PHE A 620 -1.82 10.05 -1.05
CA PHE A 620 -1.58 9.35 -2.30
C PHE A 620 -2.77 9.52 -3.23
N SER A 621 -2.53 10.04 -4.45
CA SER A 621 -3.57 10.29 -5.44
C SER A 621 -3.27 9.55 -6.75
N PHE A 622 -4.25 8.79 -7.22
CA PHE A 622 -4.22 8.03 -8.48
C PHE A 622 -5.56 8.18 -9.22
N PRO A 623 -5.86 9.36 -9.79
CA PRO A 623 -7.10 9.56 -10.51
C PRO A 623 -7.14 8.75 -11.82
N ALA A 624 -8.35 8.38 -12.22
CA ALA A 624 -8.61 7.80 -13.54
C ALA A 624 -8.81 8.91 -14.58
N TYR A 625 -7.92 9.00 -15.55
CA TYR A 625 -8.06 9.88 -16.71
C TYR A 625 -8.93 9.16 -17.74
N ASN A 626 -10.17 9.63 -17.88
CA ASN A 626 -11.17 9.04 -18.77
C ASN A 626 -11.97 10.12 -19.50
N GLY A 627 -12.19 9.97 -20.80
CA GLY A 627 -12.83 10.94 -21.68
C GLY A 627 -11.80 11.86 -22.35
N LYS A 628 -12.23 13.08 -22.69
CA LYS A 628 -11.40 14.06 -23.42
C LYS A 628 -11.25 15.33 -22.62
N GLY A 629 -10.02 15.71 -22.28
CA GLY A 629 -9.80 16.90 -21.47
C GLY A 629 -8.35 17.20 -21.13
N ALA A 630 -8.20 18.21 -20.28
CA ALA A 630 -6.94 18.62 -19.68
C ALA A 630 -7.03 18.50 -18.16
N ARG A 631 -5.92 18.13 -17.53
CA ARG A 631 -5.78 18.09 -16.08
C ARG A 631 -4.58 18.91 -15.65
N HIS A 632 -4.83 19.82 -14.72
CA HIS A 632 -3.84 20.71 -14.12
C HIS A 632 -3.68 20.33 -12.66
N VAL A 633 -2.44 20.25 -12.16
CA VAL A 633 -2.17 20.08 -10.73
C VAL A 633 -1.10 21.06 -10.32
N LEU A 634 -1.31 21.74 -9.20
CA LEU A 634 -0.32 22.59 -8.54
C LEU A 634 -0.23 22.18 -7.08
N VAL A 635 0.98 21.86 -6.62
CA VAL A 635 1.29 21.58 -5.22
C VAL A 635 2.36 22.56 -4.75
N LEU A 636 2.02 23.38 -3.77
CA LEU A 636 2.93 24.27 -3.08
C LEU A 636 3.20 23.72 -1.68
N ARG A 637 4.48 23.51 -1.36
CA ARG A 637 4.96 23.20 -0.01
C ARG A 637 5.74 24.40 0.52
N TYR A 638 5.42 24.84 1.72
CA TYR A 638 6.10 25.93 2.41
C TYR A 638 6.54 25.50 3.81
N ASN A 639 7.84 25.59 4.08
CA ASN A 639 8.45 25.29 5.37
C ASN A 639 8.47 26.57 6.21
N ILE A 640 7.43 26.82 7.01
CA ILE A 640 7.36 28.00 7.91
C ILE A 640 8.52 27.96 8.90
N THR A 641 8.75 26.79 9.50
CA THR A 641 9.91 26.50 10.35
C THR A 641 10.43 25.10 10.04
N LYS A 642 11.49 24.65 10.73
CA LYS A 642 11.93 23.24 10.67
C LYS A 642 10.89 22.25 11.23
N LYS A 643 9.91 22.75 12.01
CA LYS A 643 8.89 21.96 12.71
C LYS A 643 7.49 22.09 12.10
N ILE A 644 7.24 23.16 11.34
CA ILE A 644 5.92 23.46 10.77
C ILE A 644 6.04 23.55 9.25
N ASN A 645 5.34 22.65 8.57
CA ASN A 645 5.26 22.59 7.12
C ASN A 645 3.80 22.72 6.69
N CYS A 646 3.56 23.51 5.65
CA CYS A 646 2.25 23.68 5.05
C CYS A 646 2.27 23.23 3.59
N TRP A 647 1.19 22.61 3.15
CA TRP A 647 0.95 22.27 1.76
C TRP A 647 -0.37 22.86 1.29
N LEU A 648 -0.38 23.33 0.06
CA LEU A 648 -1.57 23.68 -0.69
C LEU A 648 -1.52 22.92 -2.01
N ARG A 649 -2.54 22.12 -2.29
CA ARG A 649 -2.75 21.46 -3.57
C ARG A 649 -4.03 21.99 -4.20
N TRP A 650 -3.94 22.32 -5.48
CA TRP A 650 -5.07 22.59 -6.35
C TRP A 650 -4.97 21.68 -7.56
N ALA A 651 -6.05 20.99 -7.89
CA ALA A 651 -6.15 20.21 -9.11
C ALA A 651 -7.42 20.58 -9.86
N GLN A 652 -7.32 20.71 -11.17
CA GLN A 652 -8.46 20.98 -12.04
C GLN A 652 -8.51 19.96 -13.16
N THR A 653 -9.68 19.36 -13.37
CA THR A 653 -9.99 18.61 -14.59
C THR A 653 -10.98 19.39 -15.40
N ARG A 654 -10.65 19.63 -16.67
CA ARG A 654 -11.52 20.30 -17.62
C ARG A 654 -11.80 19.38 -18.79
N TYR A 655 -13.06 18.99 -18.94
CA TYR A 655 -13.54 18.16 -20.04
C TYR A 655 -13.96 19.03 -21.23
N LEU A 656 -13.71 18.55 -22.44
CA LEU A 656 -14.04 19.31 -23.65
C LEU A 656 -15.50 19.09 -24.11
N ASN A 657 -16.02 17.86 -23.96
CA ASN A 657 -17.31 17.45 -24.55
C ASN A 657 -18.23 16.76 -23.53
N GLN A 658 -18.31 17.28 -22.31
CA GLN A 658 -19.18 16.73 -21.27
C GLN A 658 -19.96 17.86 -20.60
N GLU A 659 -21.27 17.65 -20.43
CA GLU A 659 -22.14 18.59 -19.71
C GLU A 659 -22.23 18.27 -18.22
N THR A 660 -21.84 17.05 -17.83
CA THR A 660 -21.84 16.59 -16.45
C THR A 660 -20.61 15.74 -16.17
N ILE A 661 -20.14 15.78 -14.92
CA ILE A 661 -19.02 14.97 -14.42
C ILE A 661 -19.54 14.09 -13.29
N GLY A 662 -19.11 12.82 -13.25
CA GLY A 662 -19.48 11.88 -12.19
C GLY A 662 -20.90 11.31 -12.33
N SER A 663 -21.36 10.59 -11.31
CA SER A 663 -22.67 9.93 -11.32
C SER A 663 -23.34 9.96 -9.94
N GLY A 664 -24.66 9.79 -9.89
CA GLY A 664 -25.41 9.74 -8.64
C GLY A 664 -25.33 11.04 -7.83
N GLY A 665 -24.99 10.93 -6.55
CA GLY A 665 -24.78 12.09 -5.66
C GLY A 665 -23.52 12.90 -6.01
N GLU A 666 -22.53 12.28 -6.67
CA GLU A 666 -21.28 12.92 -7.06
C GLU A 666 -21.40 13.79 -8.32
N THR A 667 -22.56 13.77 -9.00
CA THR A 667 -22.73 14.48 -10.28
C THR A 667 -22.53 15.98 -10.13
N ILE A 668 -21.62 16.54 -10.91
CA ILE A 668 -21.36 17.98 -11.05
C ILE A 668 -21.96 18.44 -12.37
N MET A 669 -22.69 19.56 -12.35
CA MET A 669 -23.15 20.22 -13.58
C MET A 669 -22.02 21.09 -14.16
N GLY A 670 -21.74 20.90 -15.45
CA GLY A 670 -20.65 21.56 -16.16
C GLY A 670 -19.50 20.62 -16.49
N ASN A 671 -18.42 21.19 -17.03
CA ASN A 671 -17.28 20.46 -17.58
C ASN A 671 -15.97 20.69 -16.81
N SER A 672 -16.03 21.27 -15.62
CA SER A 672 -14.88 21.51 -14.75
C SER A 672 -15.08 20.87 -13.38
N GLN A 673 -14.01 20.31 -12.83
CA GLN A 673 -13.90 19.89 -11.45
C GLN A 673 -12.60 20.43 -10.85
N ASN A 674 -12.69 21.18 -9.76
CA ASN A 674 -11.60 21.79 -9.00
C ASN A 674 -11.55 21.18 -7.60
N ASP A 675 -10.47 20.46 -7.30
CA ASP A 675 -10.20 19.88 -6.00
C ASP A 675 -9.11 20.69 -5.29
N VAL A 676 -9.41 21.16 -4.08
CA VAL A 676 -8.44 21.84 -3.21
C VAL A 676 -8.09 20.95 -2.03
N ARG A 677 -6.84 20.99 -1.61
CA ARG A 677 -6.38 20.35 -0.38
C ARG A 677 -5.36 21.22 0.32
N PHE A 678 -5.59 21.44 1.61
CA PHE A 678 -4.68 22.13 2.49
C PHE A 678 -4.21 21.17 3.58
N GLN A 679 -2.91 21.15 3.87
CA GLN A 679 -2.35 20.30 4.92
C GLN A 679 -1.35 21.08 5.76
N VAL A 680 -1.42 20.91 7.07
CA VAL A 680 -0.40 21.37 8.02
C VAL A 680 0.18 20.17 8.74
N ARG A 681 1.50 20.12 8.83
CA ARG A 681 2.25 19.19 9.68
C ARG A 681 3.00 19.99 10.73
N ILE A 682 2.83 19.57 11.99
CA ILE A 682 3.53 20.11 13.14
C ILE A 682 4.34 18.99 13.77
N GLN A 683 5.63 19.20 13.96
CA GLN A 683 6.53 18.34 14.73
C GLN A 683 6.87 19.05 16.05
N PHE A 684 6.81 18.33 17.16
CA PHE A 684 7.01 18.85 18.52
C PHE A 684 8.43 18.63 19.01
#